data_AF-A0A834LXC6-F1
#
_entry.id   AF-A0A834LXC6-F1
#
_cell.length_a   1.000
_cell.length_b   1.000
_cell.length_c   1.000
_cell.angle_alpha   90.00
_cell.angle_beta   90.00
_cell.angle_gamma   90.00
#
_symmetry.space_group_name_H-M   'P 1'
#
loop_
_entity.id
_entity.type
_entity.pdbx_description
1 polymer ?
#
loop_
_entity_poly.entity_id
_entity_poly.type
_entity_poly.pdbx_seq_one_letter_code
_entity_poly.pdbx_strand_id
1 'polypeptide(L)'
;MKSRALGSTHLKMLFTIISLLFLPSLTSSSESQTWIKAGYWYSDSDLPIPDIDSTLFTHLTCAFAHINTSTYELSISPSDEPYISTFTDIVRQKNPSIITLLSIWAGDSNFSTFFSTATQPSHRSIFIESSIRTARLYGFQGLNLCCVKPDTSITKMENMGILFDDWRTAINRESKDSTRSPLVLTMAGHYLPSKNITSYPVESIRRNLDWVHIVSYDYHLSTAANFTGAHSALYDPSSNISTDYGIKEWISRGLPADKMVLGLAYHGFAWTLVDPMANEIGSPGRGPAVTLDGSMSYRFIKSYMKCYGEKVGYNSTYVTNYCISGSVWIGYDDVEAIRTKVSYTREKGLLGYKVLQLSNDDNWALSTAAQEEGKDQGNNKLLWAILLATIAVVILLLGTLTWYFRRILFKWKVLVTRIIAIREKSQYPNLKAFGFTDIKTATSNFSHENKLGEGGFGPVYKVLCSCSSLYCYVVSYTRIQSFTRKIVDIKRNVYVDLNCSGYVPPEYVKRGIYSTKYDVYSFGVLLLQIISGKKNTCLYGPDNNLNLLECAYELWKDGKSMEFMDPLMDDTNSACKLMRCMQVALLCVQEKWEDRPSMLEVYSMLKNETEDVPTPKRHAFSTRNDMDEENNLKSKEEICSVNFATMSQVMPR
;
A
#
# COMPACT_ATOMS: atom_id res chain seq x y z
N MET A 1 49.83 28.19 -13.51
CA MET A 1 48.57 28.79 -12.99
C MET A 1 47.33 28.59 -13.88
N LYS A 2 47.22 27.53 -14.71
CA LYS A 2 46.03 27.29 -15.58
C LYS A 2 45.16 26.07 -15.25
N SER A 3 45.50 25.24 -14.24
CA SER A 3 44.70 24.03 -13.94
C SER A 3 43.70 24.16 -12.78
N ARG A 4 43.74 25.25 -11.99
CA ARG A 4 42.77 25.47 -10.89
C ARG A 4 41.45 26.11 -11.33
N ALA A 5 41.38 26.70 -12.53
CA ALA A 5 40.17 27.38 -13.01
C ALA A 5 39.10 26.41 -13.58
N LEU A 6 39.50 25.27 -14.15
CA LEU A 6 38.58 24.35 -14.83
C LEU A 6 37.74 23.47 -13.87
N GLY A 7 38.23 23.24 -12.64
CA GLY A 7 37.50 22.48 -11.63
C GLY A 7 36.33 23.26 -11.01
N SER A 8 36.45 24.59 -10.92
CA SER A 8 35.42 25.45 -10.33
C SER A 8 34.21 25.66 -11.25
N THR A 9 34.39 25.64 -12.57
CA THR A 9 33.30 25.86 -13.52
C THR A 9 32.41 24.63 -13.66
N HIS A 10 32.97 23.42 -13.66
CA HIS A 10 32.18 22.19 -13.69
C HIS A 10 31.44 21.94 -12.37
N LEU A 11 32.04 22.29 -11.23
CA LEU A 11 31.38 22.14 -9.93
C LEU A 11 30.24 23.16 -9.75
N LYS A 12 30.40 24.39 -10.24
CA LYS A 12 29.34 25.40 -10.27
C LYS A 12 28.21 24.99 -11.21
N MET A 13 28.51 24.52 -12.41
CA MET A 13 27.51 24.04 -13.37
C MET A 13 26.71 22.85 -12.83
N LEU A 14 27.36 21.92 -12.12
CA LEU A 14 26.68 20.81 -11.46
C LEU A 14 25.78 21.30 -10.31
N PHE A 15 26.23 22.29 -9.53
CA PHE A 15 25.42 22.91 -8.48
C PHE A 15 24.23 23.70 -9.05
N THR A 16 24.39 24.37 -10.20
CA THR A 16 23.29 25.07 -10.88
C THR A 16 22.27 24.10 -11.45
N ILE A 17 22.70 22.96 -12.01
CA ILE A 17 21.80 21.90 -12.52
C ILE A 17 21.07 21.22 -11.36
N ILE A 18 21.75 20.94 -10.25
CA ILE A 18 21.12 20.39 -9.04
C ILE A 18 20.15 21.43 -8.44
N SER A 19 20.52 22.71 -8.39
CA SER A 19 19.64 23.79 -7.91
C SER A 19 18.40 23.98 -8.80
N LEU A 20 18.52 23.78 -10.12
CA LEU A 20 17.40 23.85 -11.07
C LEU A 20 16.47 22.62 -10.99
N LEU A 21 16.98 21.47 -10.53
CA LEU A 21 16.19 20.26 -10.25
C LEU A 21 15.49 20.28 -8.88
N PHE A 22 15.92 21.18 -7.97
CA PHE A 22 15.37 21.36 -6.62
C PHE A 22 14.68 22.71 -6.40
N LEU A 23 14.45 23.52 -7.44
CA LEU A 23 13.42 24.54 -7.37
C LEU A 23 12.09 23.78 -7.35
N PRO A 24 11.32 23.75 -6.25
CA PRO A 24 9.92 23.41 -6.37
C PRO A 24 9.40 24.44 -7.37
N SER A 25 8.86 23.94 -8.47
CA SER A 25 8.02 24.75 -9.33
C SER A 25 6.93 25.33 -8.42
N LEU A 26 7.14 26.57 -7.97
CA LEU A 26 6.08 27.51 -7.67
C LEU A 26 5.38 27.82 -8.99
N THR A 27 4.85 26.78 -9.63
CA THR A 27 3.64 26.94 -10.41
C THR A 27 2.61 27.41 -9.41
N SER A 28 2.12 28.62 -9.63
CA SER A 28 0.88 29.12 -9.06
C SER A 28 -0.04 27.94 -8.74
N SER A 29 -0.43 27.81 -7.48
CA SER A 29 -1.61 27.02 -7.14
C SER A 29 -2.78 27.64 -7.90
N SER A 30 -3.00 27.18 -9.14
CA SER A 30 -4.35 26.98 -9.62
C SER A 30 -4.96 26.12 -8.54
N GLU A 31 -5.89 26.67 -7.76
CA GLU A 31 -6.72 25.88 -6.84
C GLU A 31 -7.06 24.60 -7.58
N SER A 32 -6.60 23.44 -7.09
CA SER A 32 -6.99 22.19 -7.72
C SER A 32 -8.50 22.17 -7.60
N GLN A 33 -9.21 22.26 -8.72
CA GLN A 33 -10.67 22.20 -8.71
C GLN A 33 -11.08 21.01 -7.87
N THR A 34 -11.72 21.26 -6.73
CA THR A 34 -12.04 20.20 -5.76
C THR A 34 -12.98 19.22 -6.43
N TRP A 35 -12.50 17.99 -6.62
CA TRP A 35 -13.27 16.92 -7.27
C TRP A 35 -14.65 16.75 -6.62
N ILE A 36 -15.71 16.80 -7.42
CA ILE A 36 -17.08 16.96 -6.94
C ILE A 36 -17.60 15.66 -6.35
N LYS A 37 -18.09 15.73 -5.12
CA LYS A 37 -18.80 14.64 -4.43
C LYS A 37 -20.15 15.21 -4.04
N ALA A 38 -21.16 14.94 -4.84
CA ALA A 38 -22.47 15.55 -4.67
C ALA A 38 -23.52 14.56 -4.18
N GLY A 39 -24.45 15.04 -3.38
CA GLY A 39 -25.62 14.30 -2.90
C GLY A 39 -26.93 14.98 -3.25
N TYR A 40 -27.99 14.20 -3.39
CA TYR A 40 -29.35 14.69 -3.62
C TYR A 40 -30.28 14.32 -2.46
N TRP A 41 -31.04 15.31 -1.98
CA TRP A 41 -32.01 15.16 -0.89
C TRP A 41 -33.29 15.93 -1.22
N TYR A 42 -34.45 15.39 -0.84
CA TYR A 42 -35.75 16.05 -0.96
C TYR A 42 -36.63 15.80 0.28
N SER A 43 -37.64 16.64 0.48
CA SER A 43 -38.51 16.69 1.67
C SER A 43 -39.26 15.40 1.95
N ASP A 44 -39.74 14.72 0.91
CA ASP A 44 -40.41 13.41 1.01
C ASP A 44 -39.46 12.23 1.31
N SER A 45 -38.19 12.48 1.59
CA SER A 45 -37.24 11.41 1.94
C SER A 45 -37.29 11.03 3.42
N ASP A 46 -37.16 9.75 3.73
CA ASP A 46 -37.12 9.22 5.12
C ASP A 46 -35.82 9.58 5.88
N LEU A 47 -35.01 10.51 5.38
CA LEU A 47 -33.73 10.91 5.99
C LEU A 47 -33.85 12.34 6.55
N PRO A 48 -33.90 12.52 7.87
CA PRO A 48 -33.89 13.84 8.48
C PRO A 48 -32.62 14.63 8.10
N ILE A 49 -32.77 15.93 7.82
CA ILE A 49 -31.64 16.80 7.44
C ILE A 49 -30.49 16.75 8.48
N PRO A 50 -30.75 16.78 9.81
CA PRO A 50 -29.67 16.68 10.81
C PRO A 50 -28.87 15.38 10.75
N ASP A 51 -29.45 14.31 10.20
CA ASP A 51 -28.81 13.00 10.11
C ASP A 51 -27.91 12.86 8.88
N ILE A 52 -28.02 13.78 7.90
CA ILE A 52 -27.13 13.84 6.73
C ILE A 52 -25.68 13.94 7.20
N ASP A 53 -24.82 13.01 6.77
CA ASP A 53 -23.37 13.12 6.96
C ASP A 53 -22.78 13.96 5.82
N SER A 54 -22.84 15.29 6.00
CA SER A 54 -22.32 16.23 5.01
C SER A 54 -20.80 16.20 4.86
N THR A 55 -20.06 15.50 5.74
CA THR A 55 -18.60 15.39 5.65
C THR A 55 -18.13 14.52 4.48
N LEU A 56 -19.02 13.66 3.97
CA LEU A 56 -18.77 12.78 2.82
C LEU A 56 -18.86 13.52 1.47
N PHE A 57 -19.37 14.76 1.48
CA PHE A 57 -19.73 15.51 0.27
C PHE A 57 -19.04 16.88 0.19
N THR A 58 -18.86 17.37 -1.04
CA THR A 58 -18.47 18.76 -1.30
C THR A 58 -19.68 19.61 -1.67
N HIS A 59 -20.71 18.98 -2.25
CA HIS A 59 -21.93 19.66 -2.67
C HIS A 59 -23.17 18.88 -2.25
N LEU A 60 -24.21 19.57 -1.81
CA LEU A 60 -25.51 18.97 -1.52
C LEU A 60 -26.62 19.71 -2.27
N THR A 61 -27.51 18.97 -2.91
CA THR A 61 -28.66 19.53 -3.62
C THR A 61 -29.93 19.24 -2.82
N CYS A 62 -30.66 20.30 -2.46
CA CYS A 62 -31.97 20.23 -1.82
C CYS A 62 -33.06 20.43 -2.88
N ALA A 63 -34.12 19.65 -2.81
CA ALA A 63 -35.17 19.64 -3.82
C ALA A 63 -36.58 19.55 -3.21
N PHE A 64 -37.65 20.02 -3.87
CA PHE A 64 -37.67 20.78 -5.13
C PHE A 64 -38.29 22.17 -4.93
N ALA A 65 -37.78 23.14 -5.68
CA ALA A 65 -38.54 24.35 -6.02
C ALA A 65 -39.23 24.14 -7.39
N HIS A 66 -40.32 24.85 -7.63
CA HIS A 66 -41.16 24.70 -8.82
C HIS A 66 -41.30 26.02 -9.58
N ILE A 67 -41.58 25.94 -10.87
CA ILE A 67 -41.90 27.11 -11.70
C ILE A 67 -43.41 27.33 -11.62
N ASN A 68 -43.85 28.50 -11.16
CA ASN A 68 -45.25 28.85 -11.14
C ASN A 68 -45.77 29.06 -12.58
N THR A 69 -46.80 28.33 -12.97
CA THR A 69 -47.29 28.27 -14.35
C THR A 69 -47.89 29.58 -14.86
N SER A 70 -48.39 30.44 -13.96
CA SER A 70 -49.03 31.71 -14.32
C SER A 70 -48.08 32.90 -14.27
N THR A 71 -47.17 32.91 -13.30
CA THR A 71 -46.28 34.05 -13.04
C THR A 71 -44.87 33.83 -13.57
N TYR A 72 -44.46 32.59 -13.83
CA TYR A 72 -43.09 32.18 -14.15
C TYR A 72 -42.08 32.43 -13.03
N GLU A 73 -42.53 32.83 -11.84
CA GLU A 73 -41.67 32.94 -10.66
C GLU A 73 -41.36 31.56 -10.06
N LEU A 74 -40.20 31.45 -9.43
CA LEU A 74 -39.86 30.29 -8.63
C LEU A 74 -40.70 30.25 -7.34
N SER A 75 -41.41 29.15 -7.12
CA SER A 75 -42.26 28.90 -5.95
C SER A 75 -41.80 27.66 -5.19
N ILE A 76 -41.96 27.67 -3.87
CA ILE A 76 -41.72 26.52 -3.00
C ILE A 76 -43.06 26.13 -2.37
N SER A 77 -43.35 24.82 -2.29
CA SER A 77 -44.55 24.33 -1.61
C SER A 77 -44.47 24.68 -0.12
N PRO A 78 -45.57 25.10 0.53
CA PRO A 78 -45.60 25.32 1.97
C PRO A 78 -45.18 24.09 2.80
N SER A 79 -45.35 22.87 2.24
CA SER A 79 -44.87 21.63 2.87
C SER A 79 -43.34 21.51 2.89
N ASP A 80 -42.67 22.07 1.87
CA ASP A 80 -41.23 21.91 1.65
C ASP A 80 -40.44 23.09 2.21
N GLU A 81 -41.07 24.25 2.34
CA GLU A 81 -40.43 25.50 2.80
C GLU A 81 -39.69 25.35 4.15
N PRO A 82 -40.23 24.68 5.19
CA PRO A 82 -39.52 24.50 6.45
C PRO A 82 -38.19 23.73 6.29
N TYR A 83 -38.16 22.76 5.37
CA TYR A 83 -36.97 21.99 5.06
C TYR A 83 -35.98 22.79 4.23
N ILE A 84 -36.45 23.43 3.15
CA ILE A 84 -35.61 24.21 2.23
C ILE A 84 -34.97 25.40 2.96
N SER A 85 -35.71 26.07 3.83
CA SER A 85 -35.23 27.25 4.56
C SER A 85 -34.14 26.95 5.59
N THR A 86 -34.15 25.75 6.17
CA THR A 86 -33.18 25.33 7.21
C THR A 86 -32.06 24.43 6.69
N PHE A 87 -32.20 23.92 5.46
CA PHE A 87 -31.29 22.91 4.88
C PHE A 87 -29.81 23.32 4.99
N THR A 88 -29.47 24.49 4.45
CA THR A 88 -28.08 24.95 4.37
C THR A 88 -27.44 25.10 5.75
N ASP A 89 -28.16 25.69 6.70
CA ASP A 89 -27.65 25.93 8.04
C ASP A 89 -27.42 24.63 8.80
N ILE A 90 -28.32 23.64 8.66
CA ILE A 90 -28.19 22.34 9.31
C ILE A 90 -27.01 21.55 8.75
N VAL A 91 -26.90 21.39 7.42
CA VAL A 91 -25.82 20.56 6.84
C VAL A 91 -24.44 21.17 7.06
N ARG A 92 -24.35 22.50 7.23
CA ARG A 92 -23.11 23.20 7.57
C ARG A 92 -22.62 22.94 8.99
N GLN A 93 -23.47 22.52 9.91
CA GLN A 93 -23.06 22.21 11.28
C GLN A 93 -22.02 21.08 11.30
N LYS A 94 -22.14 20.10 10.40
CA LYS A 94 -21.18 18.99 10.24
C LYS A 94 -20.07 19.29 9.24
N ASN A 95 -20.34 20.07 8.18
CA ASN A 95 -19.37 20.46 7.17
C ASN A 95 -19.49 21.94 6.80
N PRO A 96 -18.76 22.85 7.49
CA PRO A 96 -18.84 24.30 7.23
C PRO A 96 -18.46 24.73 5.81
N SER A 97 -17.72 23.90 5.07
CA SER A 97 -17.26 24.17 3.70
C SER A 97 -18.22 23.64 2.62
N ILE A 98 -19.32 23.00 2.99
CA ILE A 98 -20.27 22.44 2.03
C ILE A 98 -20.94 23.55 1.20
N ILE A 99 -21.07 23.29 -0.11
CA ILE A 99 -21.80 24.15 -1.05
C ILE A 99 -23.20 23.54 -1.25
N THR A 100 -24.25 24.31 -0.98
CA THR A 100 -25.63 23.85 -1.17
C THR A 100 -26.26 24.43 -2.44
N LEU A 101 -27.01 23.61 -3.16
CA LEU A 101 -27.75 23.98 -4.36
C LEU A 101 -29.26 23.76 -4.15
N LEU A 102 -30.06 24.70 -4.61
CA LEU A 102 -31.52 24.54 -4.71
C LEU A 102 -31.86 23.92 -6.08
N SER A 103 -32.54 22.78 -6.08
CA SER A 103 -32.99 22.13 -7.30
C SER A 103 -34.35 22.63 -7.74
N ILE A 104 -34.46 22.96 -9.02
CA ILE A 104 -35.69 23.42 -9.66
C ILE A 104 -36.25 22.26 -10.49
N TRP A 105 -37.49 21.87 -10.21
CA TRP A 105 -38.22 20.87 -10.99
C TRP A 105 -38.77 21.50 -12.27
N ALA A 106 -38.34 20.98 -13.41
CA ALA A 106 -38.86 21.36 -14.72
C ALA A 106 -39.53 20.18 -15.46
N GLY A 107 -39.81 19.08 -14.74
CA GLY A 107 -40.36 17.83 -15.29
C GLY A 107 -41.89 17.77 -15.34
N ASP A 108 -42.60 18.88 -15.53
CA ASP A 108 -44.05 18.84 -15.75
C ASP A 108 -44.39 18.13 -17.07
N SER A 109 -45.68 17.86 -17.33
CA SER A 109 -46.14 17.18 -18.55
C SER A 109 -45.56 17.84 -19.81
N ASN A 110 -44.77 17.08 -20.58
CA ASN A 110 -44.05 17.55 -21.77
C ASN A 110 -43.14 18.78 -21.55
N PHE A 111 -42.71 19.03 -20.32
CA PHE A 111 -41.85 20.16 -19.94
C PHE A 111 -42.47 21.53 -20.33
N SER A 112 -43.81 21.59 -20.37
CA SER A 112 -44.56 22.67 -21.02
C SER A 112 -44.29 24.02 -20.36
N THR A 113 -44.26 24.06 -19.03
CA THR A 113 -44.03 25.26 -18.24
C THR A 113 -42.60 25.75 -18.43
N PHE A 114 -41.63 24.84 -18.41
CA PHE A 114 -40.23 25.18 -18.62
C PHE A 114 -39.98 25.77 -20.02
N PHE A 115 -40.48 25.13 -21.08
CA PHE A 115 -40.29 25.66 -22.42
C PHE A 115 -41.09 26.95 -22.68
N SER A 116 -42.25 27.13 -22.06
CA SER A 116 -42.97 28.41 -22.07
C SER A 116 -42.14 29.54 -21.42
N THR A 117 -41.46 29.21 -20.32
CA THR A 117 -40.53 30.12 -19.63
C THR A 117 -39.37 30.52 -20.54
N ALA A 118 -38.76 29.56 -21.23
CA ALA A 118 -37.62 29.81 -22.12
C ALA A 118 -37.98 30.66 -23.36
N THR A 119 -39.24 30.63 -23.80
CA THR A 119 -39.65 31.18 -25.10
C THR A 119 -39.62 32.71 -25.16
N GLN A 120 -40.07 33.42 -24.12
CA GLN A 120 -40.19 34.88 -24.14
C GLN A 120 -39.14 35.55 -23.23
N PRO A 121 -38.45 36.62 -23.68
CA PRO A 121 -37.47 37.33 -22.85
C PRO A 121 -38.02 37.81 -21.49
N SER A 122 -39.28 38.26 -21.45
CA SER A 122 -39.95 38.68 -20.21
C SER A 122 -40.11 37.52 -19.22
N HIS A 123 -40.55 36.35 -19.68
CA HIS A 123 -40.72 35.16 -18.84
C HIS A 123 -39.36 34.67 -18.31
N ARG A 124 -38.34 34.67 -19.17
CA ARG A 124 -36.96 34.33 -18.76
C ARG A 124 -36.45 35.25 -17.67
N SER A 125 -36.63 36.57 -17.80
CA SER A 125 -36.19 37.53 -16.78
C SER A 125 -36.85 37.26 -15.43
N ILE A 126 -38.17 37.05 -15.42
CA ILE A 126 -38.93 36.77 -14.17
C ILE A 126 -38.45 35.49 -13.50
N PHE A 127 -38.29 34.41 -14.27
CA PHE A 127 -37.79 33.15 -13.75
C PHE A 127 -36.35 33.26 -13.22
N ILE A 128 -35.46 33.88 -13.99
CA ILE A 128 -34.05 34.04 -13.61
C ILE A 128 -33.94 34.89 -12.33
N GLU A 129 -34.57 36.05 -12.28
CA GLU A 129 -34.50 36.97 -11.14
C GLU A 129 -35.10 36.34 -9.88
N SER A 130 -36.27 35.70 -9.99
CA SER A 130 -36.89 35.00 -8.86
C SER A 130 -36.03 33.82 -8.38
N SER A 131 -35.41 33.05 -9.29
CA SER A 131 -34.53 31.94 -8.90
C SER A 131 -33.30 32.38 -8.11
N ILE A 132 -32.65 33.47 -8.53
CA ILE A 132 -31.48 34.06 -7.85
C ILE A 132 -31.92 34.60 -6.50
N ARG A 133 -33.02 35.37 -6.45
CA ARG A 133 -33.58 35.93 -5.21
C ARG A 133 -33.89 34.83 -4.20
N THR A 134 -34.57 33.76 -4.63
CA THR A 134 -34.95 32.64 -3.77
C THR A 134 -33.74 31.85 -3.28
N ALA A 135 -32.76 31.56 -4.13
CA ALA A 135 -31.53 30.90 -3.70
C ALA A 135 -30.80 31.70 -2.61
N ARG A 136 -30.69 33.03 -2.79
CA ARG A 136 -30.06 33.90 -1.79
C ARG A 136 -30.87 34.03 -0.52
N LEU A 137 -32.20 34.08 -0.61
CA LEU A 137 -33.11 34.19 0.54
C LEU A 137 -32.94 33.00 1.50
N TYR A 138 -32.87 31.78 0.96
CA TYR A 138 -32.70 30.56 1.76
C TYR A 138 -31.23 30.11 1.89
N GLY A 139 -30.29 31.02 1.62
CA GLY A 139 -28.87 30.81 1.88
C GLY A 139 -28.18 29.77 1.00
N PHE A 140 -28.71 29.42 -0.18
CA PHE A 140 -28.05 28.51 -1.13
C PHE A 140 -26.90 29.20 -1.89
N GLN A 141 -25.91 28.42 -2.32
CA GLN A 141 -24.76 28.86 -3.13
C GLN A 141 -24.90 28.49 -4.59
N GLY A 142 -25.95 27.76 -4.98
CA GLY A 142 -26.20 27.45 -6.37
C GLY A 142 -27.61 27.00 -6.68
N LEU A 143 -27.84 26.80 -7.96
CA LEU A 143 -29.09 26.44 -8.59
C LEU A 143 -28.86 25.21 -9.48
N ASN A 144 -29.75 24.23 -9.39
CA ASN A 144 -29.70 23.02 -10.20
C ASN A 144 -31.01 22.86 -10.99
N LEU A 145 -30.97 22.92 -12.32
CA LEU A 145 -32.13 22.59 -13.15
C LEU A 145 -32.28 21.07 -13.26
N CYS A 146 -33.36 20.51 -12.71
CA CYS A 146 -33.66 19.09 -12.84
C CYS A 146 -34.68 18.80 -13.93
N CYS A 147 -34.53 17.60 -14.50
CA CYS A 147 -35.67 16.87 -15.04
C CYS A 147 -36.18 17.42 -16.39
N VAL A 148 -35.30 18.08 -17.15
CA VAL A 148 -35.56 18.52 -18.54
C VAL A 148 -34.93 17.54 -19.51
N LYS A 149 -35.70 17.01 -20.46
CA LYS A 149 -35.20 16.21 -21.58
C LYS A 149 -35.19 17.03 -22.88
N PRO A 150 -34.38 16.65 -23.89
CA PRO A 150 -34.45 17.31 -25.19
C PRO A 150 -35.84 17.15 -25.80
N ASP A 151 -36.38 18.25 -26.30
CA ASP A 151 -37.63 18.28 -27.07
C ASP A 151 -37.32 18.07 -28.56
N THR A 152 -38.29 17.59 -29.32
CA THR A 152 -38.17 17.39 -30.78
C THR A 152 -38.14 18.71 -31.55
N SER A 153 -38.55 19.82 -30.93
CA SER A 153 -38.49 21.17 -31.51
C SER A 153 -37.10 21.81 -31.34
N ILE A 154 -36.45 22.09 -32.47
CA ILE A 154 -35.16 22.81 -32.51
C ILE A 154 -35.27 24.17 -31.82
N THR A 155 -36.33 24.93 -32.11
CA THR A 155 -36.57 26.26 -31.52
C THR A 155 -36.67 26.22 -30.01
N LYS A 156 -37.31 25.20 -29.42
CA LYS A 156 -37.36 25.05 -27.96
C LYS A 156 -35.96 24.80 -27.37
N MET A 157 -35.12 24.03 -28.06
CA MET A 157 -33.75 23.78 -27.63
C MET A 157 -32.84 25.01 -27.81
N GLU A 158 -33.04 25.82 -28.85
CA GLU A 158 -32.39 27.12 -29.01
C GLU A 158 -32.78 28.08 -27.90
N ASN A 159 -34.07 28.18 -27.58
CA ASN A 159 -34.58 28.99 -26.47
C ASN A 159 -34.05 28.55 -25.11
N MET A 160 -33.87 27.24 -24.89
CA MET A 160 -33.19 26.70 -23.72
C MET A 160 -31.72 27.17 -23.65
N GLY A 161 -31.03 27.21 -24.79
CA GLY A 161 -29.68 27.77 -24.89
C GLY A 161 -29.63 29.25 -24.52
N ILE A 162 -30.55 30.06 -25.04
CA ILE A 162 -30.68 31.49 -24.72
C ILE A 162 -30.99 31.69 -23.24
N LEU A 163 -31.86 30.86 -22.66
CA LEU A 163 -32.14 30.89 -21.22
C LEU A 163 -30.86 30.71 -20.40
N PHE A 164 -29.97 29.79 -20.76
CA PHE A 164 -28.70 29.61 -20.05
C PHE A 164 -27.74 30.79 -20.22
N ASP A 165 -27.67 31.39 -21.42
CA ASP A 165 -26.86 32.59 -21.67
C ASP A 165 -27.37 33.77 -20.79
N ASP A 166 -28.69 33.98 -20.74
CA ASP A 166 -29.33 35.02 -19.92
C ASP A 166 -29.14 34.76 -18.41
N TRP A 167 -29.28 33.50 -17.98
CA TRP A 167 -29.17 33.11 -16.57
C TRP A 167 -27.75 33.30 -16.03
N ARG A 168 -26.73 32.87 -16.78
CA ARG A 168 -25.33 33.10 -16.39
C ARG A 168 -25.00 34.59 -16.36
N THR A 169 -25.51 35.36 -17.32
CA THR A 169 -25.33 36.82 -17.35
C THR A 169 -25.91 37.48 -16.10
N ALA A 170 -27.12 37.10 -15.69
CA ALA A 170 -27.76 37.63 -14.49
C ALA A 170 -27.03 37.25 -13.20
N ILE A 171 -26.59 35.99 -13.07
CA ILE A 171 -25.78 35.53 -11.92
C ILE A 171 -24.48 36.34 -11.80
N ASN A 172 -23.77 36.53 -12.92
CA ASN A 172 -22.53 37.28 -12.93
C ASN A 172 -22.77 38.76 -12.57
N ARG A 173 -23.90 39.34 -12.99
CA ARG A 173 -24.29 40.71 -12.61
C ARG A 173 -24.56 40.80 -11.10
N GLU A 174 -25.40 39.92 -10.56
CA GLU A 174 -25.74 39.90 -9.13
C GLU A 174 -24.50 39.76 -8.23
N SER A 175 -23.53 38.94 -8.63
CA SER A 175 -22.29 38.75 -7.86
C SER A 175 -21.42 40.01 -7.77
N LYS A 176 -21.38 40.81 -8.84
CA LYS A 176 -20.62 42.07 -8.88
C LYS A 176 -21.25 43.12 -7.98
N ASP A 177 -22.57 43.16 -7.93
CA ASP A 177 -23.34 44.14 -7.16
C ASP A 177 -23.37 43.80 -5.67
N SER A 178 -23.21 42.52 -5.29
CA SER A 178 -23.43 42.03 -3.92
C SER A 178 -22.15 41.69 -3.13
N THR A 179 -20.95 41.77 -3.72
CA THR A 179 -19.66 41.26 -3.16
C THR A 179 -19.63 39.76 -2.86
N ARG A 180 -20.69 39.01 -3.19
CA ARG A 180 -20.81 37.56 -2.98
C ARG A 180 -20.24 36.79 -4.18
N SER A 181 -19.81 35.56 -3.95
CA SER A 181 -19.41 34.67 -5.04
C SER A 181 -20.60 34.41 -5.98
N PRO A 182 -20.37 34.29 -7.31
CA PRO A 182 -21.41 33.87 -8.24
C PRO A 182 -22.08 32.57 -7.79
N LEU A 183 -23.39 32.46 -8.01
CA LEU A 183 -24.10 31.20 -7.80
C LEU A 183 -23.56 30.13 -8.76
N VAL A 184 -23.33 28.94 -8.22
CA VAL A 184 -23.07 27.74 -9.02
C VAL A 184 -24.35 27.41 -9.80
N LEU A 185 -24.24 27.14 -11.09
CA LEU A 185 -25.37 26.81 -11.96
C LEU A 185 -25.13 25.46 -12.65
N THR A 186 -26.01 24.50 -12.39
CA THR A 186 -25.89 23.12 -12.88
C THR A 186 -27.20 22.63 -13.48
N MET A 187 -27.13 21.51 -14.20
CA MET A 187 -28.33 20.80 -14.63
C MET A 187 -28.18 19.29 -14.57
N ALA A 188 -29.30 18.57 -14.53
CA ALA A 188 -29.35 17.15 -14.85
C ALA A 188 -29.43 16.96 -16.38
N GLY A 189 -28.50 16.20 -16.94
CA GLY A 189 -28.48 15.81 -18.35
C GLY A 189 -28.77 14.33 -18.50
N HIS A 190 -29.75 13.98 -19.34
CA HIS A 190 -30.09 12.58 -19.59
C HIS A 190 -29.18 11.93 -20.62
N TYR A 191 -29.23 10.59 -20.66
CA TYR A 191 -28.69 9.80 -21.75
C TYR A 191 -29.23 10.27 -23.12
N LEU A 192 -28.33 10.39 -24.10
CA LEU A 192 -28.63 10.87 -25.45
C LEU A 192 -28.38 9.73 -26.46
N PRO A 193 -29.42 9.08 -26.99
CA PRO A 193 -29.23 8.12 -28.07
C PRO A 193 -28.80 8.85 -29.36
N SER A 194 -27.87 8.26 -30.10
CA SER A 194 -27.30 8.83 -31.34
C SER A 194 -28.33 9.13 -32.42
N LYS A 195 -29.50 8.46 -32.40
CA LYS A 195 -30.56 8.60 -33.41
C LYS A 195 -31.49 9.80 -33.20
N ASN A 196 -31.35 10.57 -32.12
CA ASN A 196 -32.21 11.73 -31.90
C ASN A 196 -31.81 12.90 -32.81
N ILE A 197 -32.77 13.41 -33.58
CA ILE A 197 -32.63 14.56 -34.49
C ILE A 197 -32.29 15.84 -33.72
N THR A 198 -32.82 15.98 -32.49
CA THR A 198 -32.55 17.10 -31.59
C THR A 198 -31.74 16.68 -30.37
N SER A 199 -30.99 17.65 -29.83
CA SER A 199 -30.04 17.47 -28.73
C SER A 199 -30.16 18.62 -27.75
N TYR A 200 -29.60 18.46 -26.55
CA TYR A 200 -29.34 19.60 -25.67
C TYR A 200 -28.49 20.68 -26.37
N PRO A 201 -28.64 21.97 -26.01
CA PRO A 201 -27.83 23.06 -26.54
C PRO A 201 -26.42 23.02 -25.92
N VAL A 202 -25.63 21.99 -26.30
CA VAL A 202 -24.34 21.64 -25.68
C VAL A 202 -23.38 22.83 -25.62
N GLU A 203 -23.34 23.63 -26.68
CA GLU A 203 -22.45 24.79 -26.77
C GLU A 203 -22.84 25.91 -25.78
N SER A 204 -24.13 26.16 -25.56
CA SER A 204 -24.57 27.08 -24.50
C SER A 204 -24.32 26.48 -23.11
N ILE A 205 -24.59 25.18 -22.93
CA ILE A 205 -24.31 24.48 -21.66
C ILE A 205 -22.83 24.59 -21.29
N ARG A 206 -21.93 24.33 -22.23
CA ARG A 206 -20.47 24.39 -22.05
C ARG A 206 -20.01 25.77 -21.55
N ARG A 207 -20.59 26.86 -22.09
CA ARG A 207 -20.24 28.23 -21.71
C ARG A 207 -20.86 28.66 -20.39
N ASN A 208 -22.09 28.23 -20.10
CA ASN A 208 -22.91 28.86 -19.07
C ASN A 208 -23.08 28.02 -17.80
N LEU A 209 -23.01 26.69 -17.86
CA LEU A 209 -23.15 25.84 -16.68
C LEU A 209 -21.78 25.53 -16.08
N ASP A 210 -21.71 25.44 -14.76
CA ASP A 210 -20.50 25.02 -14.06
C ASP A 210 -20.21 23.54 -14.38
N TRP A 211 -21.25 22.69 -14.32
CA TRP A 211 -21.22 21.31 -14.81
C TRP A 211 -22.63 20.77 -15.09
N VAL A 212 -22.66 19.62 -15.77
CA VAL A 212 -23.85 18.78 -15.99
C VAL A 212 -23.71 17.51 -15.18
N HIS A 213 -24.70 17.21 -14.34
CA HIS A 213 -24.83 15.88 -13.73
C HIS A 213 -25.49 14.93 -14.73
N ILE A 214 -24.78 13.89 -15.14
CA ILE A 214 -25.25 12.91 -16.11
C ILE A 214 -26.09 11.86 -15.39
N VAL A 215 -27.39 11.79 -15.72
CA VAL A 215 -28.33 10.80 -15.20
C VAL A 215 -28.02 9.45 -15.87
N SER A 216 -27.14 8.67 -15.23
CA SER A 216 -26.60 7.40 -15.72
C SER A 216 -27.22 6.18 -15.03
N TYR A 217 -28.53 6.20 -14.91
CA TYR A 217 -29.33 5.15 -14.30
C TYR A 217 -30.75 5.17 -14.87
N ASP A 218 -31.57 4.21 -14.45
CA ASP A 218 -32.96 4.00 -14.90
C ASP A 218 -33.06 3.61 -16.39
N TYR A 219 -32.02 2.95 -16.91
CA TYR A 219 -31.98 2.45 -18.28
C TYR A 219 -32.99 1.34 -18.56
N HIS A 220 -33.23 0.50 -17.56
CA HIS A 220 -34.20 -0.59 -17.61
C HIS A 220 -35.11 -0.49 -16.39
N LEU A 221 -36.41 -0.41 -16.63
CA LEU A 221 -37.43 -0.27 -15.59
C LEU A 221 -38.39 -1.46 -15.64
N SER A 222 -38.76 -1.99 -14.49
CA SER A 222 -39.67 -3.13 -14.36
C SER A 222 -41.08 -2.88 -14.87
N THR A 223 -41.49 -1.62 -14.94
CA THR A 223 -42.78 -1.20 -15.51
C THR A 223 -42.78 -1.16 -17.04
N ALA A 224 -41.61 -1.09 -17.68
CA ALA A 224 -41.48 -0.91 -19.13
C ALA A 224 -40.81 -2.10 -19.84
N ALA A 225 -39.92 -2.82 -19.16
CA ALA A 225 -39.17 -3.95 -19.70
C ALA A 225 -39.77 -5.28 -19.25
N ASN A 226 -40.06 -6.16 -20.21
CA ASN A 226 -40.48 -7.55 -19.98
C ASN A 226 -39.29 -8.51 -19.77
N PHE A 227 -38.13 -7.96 -19.38
CA PHE A 227 -36.91 -8.70 -19.07
C PHE A 227 -36.15 -8.00 -17.94
N THR A 228 -35.37 -8.75 -17.17
CA THR A 228 -34.48 -8.21 -16.13
C THR A 228 -33.38 -7.38 -16.76
N GLY A 229 -33.03 -6.23 -16.18
CA GLY A 229 -32.08 -5.31 -16.80
C GLY A 229 -31.15 -4.64 -15.81
N ALA A 230 -29.94 -4.31 -16.29
CA ALA A 230 -28.96 -3.52 -15.56
C ALA A 230 -29.32 -2.03 -15.63
N HIS A 231 -30.19 -1.56 -14.73
CA HIS A 231 -30.73 -0.20 -14.80
C HIS A 231 -29.68 0.92 -14.72
N SER A 232 -28.50 0.66 -14.13
CA SER A 232 -27.39 1.61 -14.01
C SER A 232 -26.10 1.13 -14.70
N ALA A 233 -26.22 0.29 -15.73
CA ALA A 233 -25.08 -0.31 -16.42
C ALA A 233 -23.97 0.69 -16.77
N LEU A 234 -22.73 0.40 -16.35
CA LEU A 234 -21.56 1.19 -16.80
C LEU A 234 -21.26 0.90 -18.27
N TYR A 235 -21.30 -0.38 -18.64
CA TYR A 235 -21.12 -0.88 -19.99
C TYR A 235 -22.29 -1.79 -20.36
N ASP A 236 -22.62 -1.83 -21.65
CA ASP A 236 -23.55 -2.82 -22.20
C ASP A 236 -22.98 -3.29 -23.55
N PRO A 237 -22.50 -4.54 -23.66
CA PRO A 237 -21.98 -5.06 -24.93
C PRO A 237 -23.08 -5.35 -25.95
N SER A 238 -24.34 -5.43 -25.51
CA SER A 238 -25.48 -5.82 -26.35
C SER A 238 -26.25 -4.65 -26.92
N SER A 239 -26.06 -3.44 -26.38
CA SER A 239 -26.78 -2.25 -26.80
C SER A 239 -25.98 -0.97 -26.55
N ASN A 240 -26.48 0.16 -27.05
CA ASN A 240 -25.90 1.47 -26.76
C ASN A 240 -26.43 2.08 -25.45
N ILE A 241 -27.25 1.36 -24.68
CA ILE A 241 -27.86 1.84 -23.45
C ILE A 241 -26.92 1.58 -22.28
N SER A 242 -25.90 2.43 -22.15
CA SER A 242 -24.97 2.38 -21.03
C SER A 242 -24.42 3.75 -20.67
N THR A 243 -23.85 3.83 -19.48
CA THR A 243 -23.20 5.02 -18.96
C THR A 243 -22.01 5.44 -19.84
N ASP A 244 -21.12 4.52 -20.19
CA ASP A 244 -19.94 4.83 -21.01
C ASP A 244 -20.33 5.32 -22.42
N TYR A 245 -21.35 4.71 -23.03
CA TYR A 245 -21.89 5.18 -24.30
C TYR A 245 -22.45 6.61 -24.15
N GLY A 246 -23.27 6.87 -23.12
CA GLY A 246 -23.83 8.19 -22.86
C GLY A 246 -22.77 9.27 -22.65
N ILE A 247 -21.72 8.97 -21.88
CA ILE A 247 -20.59 9.89 -21.68
C ILE A 247 -19.87 10.19 -23.00
N LYS A 248 -19.62 9.18 -23.82
CA LYS A 248 -19.01 9.37 -25.16
C LYS A 248 -19.86 10.23 -26.08
N GLU A 249 -21.19 10.11 -26.02
CA GLU A 249 -22.11 10.96 -26.80
C GLU A 249 -22.10 12.43 -26.35
N TRP A 250 -22.01 12.69 -25.05
CA TRP A 250 -21.85 14.07 -24.57
C TRP A 250 -20.54 14.69 -25.05
N ILE A 251 -19.45 13.92 -25.03
CA ILE A 251 -18.13 14.35 -25.51
C ILE A 251 -18.14 14.57 -27.02
N SER A 252 -18.72 13.66 -27.80
CA SER A 252 -18.77 13.78 -29.26
C SER A 252 -19.56 15.02 -29.72
N ARG A 253 -20.50 15.48 -28.90
CA ARG A 253 -21.29 16.70 -29.11
C ARG A 253 -20.63 17.97 -28.55
N GLY A 254 -19.45 17.86 -27.95
CA GLY A 254 -18.61 18.99 -27.56
C GLY A 254 -18.62 19.38 -26.08
N LEU A 255 -19.26 18.60 -25.19
CA LEU A 255 -19.16 18.84 -23.75
C LEU A 255 -17.89 18.15 -23.21
N PRO A 256 -16.92 18.89 -22.65
CA PRO A 256 -15.69 18.28 -22.16
C PRO A 256 -15.92 17.47 -20.89
N ALA A 257 -15.03 16.51 -20.62
CA ALA A 257 -15.12 15.59 -19.48
C ALA A 257 -15.18 16.33 -18.13
N ASP A 258 -14.39 17.38 -17.97
CA ASP A 258 -14.30 18.24 -16.78
C ASP A 258 -15.53 19.15 -16.56
N LYS A 259 -16.53 19.09 -17.45
CA LYS A 259 -17.86 19.70 -17.28
C LYS A 259 -18.94 18.69 -16.89
N MET A 260 -18.58 17.43 -16.65
CA MET A 260 -19.53 16.36 -16.38
C MET A 260 -19.30 15.73 -15.01
N VAL A 261 -20.40 15.48 -14.30
CA VAL A 261 -20.43 14.78 -13.01
C VAL A 261 -21.28 13.52 -13.18
N LEU A 262 -20.72 12.35 -12.83
CA LEU A 262 -21.38 11.07 -13.04
C LEU A 262 -22.52 10.83 -12.05
N GLY A 263 -23.67 10.35 -12.53
CA GLY A 263 -24.79 9.96 -11.66
C GLY A 263 -24.63 8.55 -11.08
N LEU A 264 -24.79 8.41 -9.78
CA LEU A 264 -24.80 7.13 -9.08
C LEU A 264 -26.18 6.87 -8.48
N ALA A 265 -26.76 5.72 -8.77
CA ALA A 265 -28.06 5.30 -8.24
C ALA A 265 -27.86 4.50 -6.95
N TYR A 266 -28.50 4.95 -5.87
CA TYR A 266 -28.59 4.20 -4.62
C TYR A 266 -29.93 3.48 -4.51
N HIS A 267 -30.52 3.13 -5.65
CA HIS A 267 -31.73 2.33 -5.75
C HIS A 267 -31.51 1.23 -6.77
N GLY A 268 -32.46 0.31 -6.80
CA GLY A 268 -32.55 -0.75 -7.79
C GLY A 268 -33.99 -0.97 -8.23
N PHE A 269 -34.18 -1.94 -9.10
CA PHE A 269 -35.49 -2.36 -9.57
C PHE A 269 -35.67 -3.87 -9.43
N ALA A 270 -36.88 -4.27 -9.04
CA ALA A 270 -37.28 -5.64 -8.82
C ALA A 270 -38.26 -6.11 -9.90
N TRP A 271 -37.97 -7.28 -10.46
CA TRP A 271 -38.78 -7.98 -11.46
C TRP A 271 -39.30 -9.30 -10.89
N THR A 272 -40.52 -9.66 -11.31
CA THR A 272 -41.02 -11.03 -11.18
C THR A 272 -40.55 -11.84 -12.39
N LEU A 273 -39.67 -12.82 -12.19
CA LEU A 273 -39.19 -13.74 -13.23
C LEU A 273 -40.33 -14.61 -13.78
N VAL A 274 -40.28 -14.89 -15.08
CA VAL A 274 -41.17 -15.88 -15.70
C VAL A 274 -40.80 -17.29 -15.28
N ASP A 275 -39.50 -17.59 -15.26
CA ASP A 275 -38.89 -18.84 -14.83
C ASP A 275 -37.76 -18.52 -13.82
N PRO A 276 -37.88 -18.94 -12.54
CA PRO A 276 -36.84 -18.73 -11.53
C PRO A 276 -35.47 -19.32 -11.89
N MET A 277 -35.40 -20.32 -12.78
CA MET A 277 -34.13 -20.90 -13.23
C MET A 277 -33.41 -20.00 -14.25
N ALA A 278 -34.16 -19.22 -15.04
CA ALA A 278 -33.63 -18.19 -15.92
C ALA A 278 -33.51 -16.86 -15.16
N ASN A 279 -32.37 -16.66 -14.51
CA ASN A 279 -32.17 -15.57 -13.52
C ASN A 279 -30.95 -14.67 -13.79
N GLU A 280 -30.48 -14.64 -15.03
CA GLU A 280 -29.44 -13.71 -15.49
C GLU A 280 -30.03 -12.37 -15.93
N ILE A 281 -29.17 -11.37 -16.17
CA ILE A 281 -29.56 -10.12 -16.84
C ILE A 281 -30.09 -10.47 -18.25
N GLY A 282 -31.23 -9.91 -18.64
CA GLY A 282 -31.92 -10.20 -19.89
C GLY A 282 -32.94 -11.34 -19.80
N SER A 283 -33.10 -11.96 -18.62
CA SER A 283 -34.06 -13.04 -18.45
C SER A 283 -35.51 -12.53 -18.49
N PRO A 284 -36.47 -13.30 -19.05
CA PRO A 284 -37.86 -12.86 -19.14
C PRO A 284 -38.50 -12.54 -17.78
N GLY A 285 -39.12 -11.35 -17.70
CA GLY A 285 -39.83 -10.84 -16.52
C GLY A 285 -41.30 -10.53 -16.83
N ARG A 286 -42.17 -10.74 -15.84
CA ARG A 286 -43.62 -10.48 -15.90
C ARG A 286 -44.01 -9.05 -15.52
N GLY A 287 -43.06 -8.27 -15.03
CA GLY A 287 -43.26 -6.90 -14.55
C GLY A 287 -42.67 -6.68 -13.16
N PRO A 288 -43.09 -5.59 -12.48
CA PRO A 288 -42.60 -5.24 -11.15
C PRO A 288 -42.80 -6.32 -10.09
N ALA A 289 -41.88 -6.35 -9.12
CA ALA A 289 -41.98 -7.14 -7.90
C ALA A 289 -41.75 -6.25 -6.68
N VAL A 290 -42.18 -6.73 -5.50
CA VAL A 290 -41.99 -6.08 -4.18
C VAL A 290 -42.75 -4.76 -4.00
N THR A 291 -42.50 -3.77 -4.85
CA THR A 291 -43.18 -2.46 -4.86
C THR A 291 -44.00 -2.29 -6.15
N LEU A 292 -44.87 -1.28 -6.18
CA LEU A 292 -45.82 -1.07 -7.28
C LEU A 292 -45.11 -0.84 -8.63
N ASP A 293 -44.01 -0.09 -8.63
CA ASP A 293 -43.20 0.18 -9.80
C ASP A 293 -41.92 -0.68 -9.86
N GLY A 294 -41.65 -1.44 -8.79
CA GLY A 294 -40.47 -2.28 -8.61
C GLY A 294 -39.27 -1.52 -8.08
N SER A 295 -39.35 -0.21 -7.87
CA SER A 295 -38.24 0.56 -7.29
C SER A 295 -37.98 0.15 -5.85
N MET A 296 -36.71 0.05 -5.48
CA MET A 296 -36.29 -0.26 -4.10
C MET A 296 -35.04 0.54 -3.74
N SER A 297 -35.02 1.16 -2.56
CA SER A 297 -33.80 1.80 -2.04
C SER A 297 -32.73 0.76 -1.71
N TYR A 298 -31.45 1.11 -1.82
CA TYR A 298 -30.35 0.21 -1.46
C TYR A 298 -30.49 -0.32 -0.03
N ARG A 299 -30.81 0.53 0.94
CA ARG A 299 -31.13 0.13 2.33
C ARG A 299 -32.25 -0.92 2.42
N PHE A 300 -33.31 -0.75 1.64
CA PHE A 300 -34.40 -1.73 1.63
C PHE A 300 -33.96 -3.03 0.96
N ILE A 301 -33.16 -2.97 -0.11
CA ILE A 301 -32.58 -4.15 -0.76
C ILE A 301 -31.69 -4.93 0.23
N LYS A 302 -30.80 -4.25 0.98
CA LYS A 302 -29.98 -4.91 2.01
C LYS A 302 -30.82 -5.60 3.09
N SER A 303 -31.87 -4.92 3.55
CA SER A 303 -32.80 -5.49 4.52
C SER A 303 -33.56 -6.71 3.96
N TYR A 304 -34.03 -6.61 2.71
CA TYR A 304 -34.71 -7.68 1.99
C TYR A 304 -33.81 -8.91 1.81
N MET A 305 -32.57 -8.70 1.38
CA MET A 305 -31.57 -9.77 1.20
C MET A 305 -31.24 -10.49 2.50
N LYS A 306 -31.21 -9.77 3.64
CA LYS A 306 -30.96 -10.40 4.95
C LYS A 306 -32.07 -11.38 5.34
N CYS A 307 -33.30 -11.10 4.93
CA CYS A 307 -34.47 -11.92 5.26
C CYS A 307 -34.74 -13.03 4.21
N TYR A 308 -34.49 -12.75 2.93
CA TYR A 308 -34.97 -13.57 1.82
C TYR A 308 -33.90 -13.88 0.76
N GLY A 309 -32.70 -13.31 0.85
CA GLY A 309 -31.69 -13.42 -0.20
C GLY A 309 -31.13 -14.84 -0.33
N GLU A 310 -31.31 -15.45 -1.49
CA GLU A 310 -30.81 -16.79 -1.79
C GLU A 310 -29.52 -16.74 -2.63
N LYS A 311 -29.49 -15.85 -3.63
CA LYS A 311 -28.35 -15.68 -4.55
C LYS A 311 -28.04 -14.21 -4.72
N VAL A 312 -26.75 -13.86 -4.67
CA VAL A 312 -26.23 -12.51 -4.87
C VAL A 312 -25.09 -12.60 -5.86
N GLY A 313 -25.03 -11.68 -6.81
CA GLY A 313 -23.98 -11.67 -7.82
C GLY A 313 -23.54 -10.27 -8.20
N TYR A 314 -22.28 -10.16 -8.58
CA TYR A 314 -21.72 -9.01 -9.28
C TYR A 314 -21.52 -9.39 -10.73
N ASN A 315 -22.02 -8.55 -11.62
CA ASN A 315 -21.78 -8.71 -13.04
C ASN A 315 -20.72 -7.70 -13.49
N SER A 316 -19.49 -8.18 -13.72
CA SER A 316 -18.38 -7.33 -14.17
C SER A 316 -18.53 -6.81 -15.59
N THR A 317 -19.36 -7.46 -16.43
CA THR A 317 -19.62 -7.02 -17.80
C THR A 317 -20.45 -5.74 -17.80
N TYR A 318 -21.47 -5.66 -16.95
CA TYR A 318 -22.35 -4.48 -16.83
C TYR A 318 -21.93 -3.51 -15.72
N VAL A 319 -21.09 -3.97 -14.77
CA VAL A 319 -20.70 -3.27 -13.54
C VAL A 319 -21.94 -2.91 -12.72
N THR A 320 -22.67 -3.95 -12.33
CA THR A 320 -23.88 -3.85 -11.50
C THR A 320 -24.02 -5.12 -10.66
N ASN A 321 -24.79 -5.02 -9.58
CA ASN A 321 -25.12 -6.12 -8.70
C ASN A 321 -26.55 -6.59 -8.93
N TYR A 322 -26.81 -7.83 -8.52
CA TYR A 322 -28.16 -8.35 -8.47
C TYR A 322 -28.34 -9.35 -7.34
N CYS A 323 -29.58 -9.53 -6.89
CA CYS A 323 -29.95 -10.60 -6.00
C CYS A 323 -31.26 -11.27 -6.40
N ILE A 324 -31.42 -12.53 -6.01
CA ILE A 324 -32.57 -13.37 -6.34
C ILE A 324 -33.13 -13.99 -5.06
N SER A 325 -34.46 -14.04 -4.99
CA SER A 325 -35.23 -14.72 -3.95
C SER A 325 -36.46 -15.37 -4.60
N GLY A 326 -36.43 -16.69 -4.80
CA GLY A 326 -37.48 -17.38 -5.54
C GLY A 326 -37.65 -16.82 -6.96
N SER A 327 -38.83 -16.27 -7.27
CA SER A 327 -39.10 -15.63 -8.56
C SER A 327 -38.79 -14.12 -8.59
N VAL A 328 -38.26 -13.53 -7.53
CA VAL A 328 -37.92 -12.10 -7.49
C VAL A 328 -36.46 -11.92 -7.89
N TRP A 329 -36.21 -11.09 -8.91
CA TRP A 329 -34.87 -10.66 -9.32
C TRP A 329 -34.74 -9.16 -9.10
N ILE A 330 -33.67 -8.71 -8.45
CA ILE A 330 -33.45 -7.30 -8.12
C ILE A 330 -32.08 -6.89 -8.66
N GLY A 331 -32.04 -5.86 -9.51
CA GLY A 331 -30.79 -5.27 -10.02
C GLY A 331 -30.52 -3.92 -9.35
N TYR A 332 -29.28 -3.70 -8.89
CA TYR A 332 -28.87 -2.52 -8.12
C TYR A 332 -27.35 -2.34 -8.15
N ASP A 333 -26.83 -1.25 -7.59
CA ASP A 333 -25.39 -1.11 -7.35
C ASP A 333 -25.03 -1.39 -5.88
N ASP A 334 -24.08 -2.29 -5.65
CA ASP A 334 -23.45 -2.49 -4.33
C ASP A 334 -22.07 -1.81 -4.31
N VAL A 335 -21.38 -1.91 -3.17
CA VAL A 335 -20.09 -1.26 -2.87
C VAL A 335 -19.05 -1.42 -3.98
N GLU A 336 -18.94 -2.61 -4.58
CA GLU A 336 -17.95 -2.88 -5.63
C GLU A 336 -18.29 -2.20 -6.98
N ALA A 337 -19.58 -2.11 -7.34
CA ALA A 337 -20.03 -1.41 -8.53
C ALA A 337 -19.85 0.11 -8.36
N ILE A 338 -20.16 0.65 -7.18
CA ILE A 338 -19.95 2.07 -6.86
C ILE A 338 -18.46 2.43 -6.96
N ARG A 339 -17.56 1.64 -6.36
CA ARG A 339 -16.11 1.82 -6.51
C ARG A 339 -15.72 1.78 -7.99
N THR A 340 -16.08 0.72 -8.72
CA THR A 340 -15.71 0.61 -10.14
C THR A 340 -16.17 1.83 -10.98
N LYS A 341 -17.37 2.37 -10.74
CA LYS A 341 -17.90 3.57 -11.40
C LYS A 341 -17.18 4.87 -11.00
N VAL A 342 -16.77 4.98 -9.74
CA VAL A 342 -15.96 6.12 -9.25
C VAL A 342 -14.53 6.06 -9.82
N SER A 343 -13.90 4.88 -9.89
CA SER A 343 -12.65 4.67 -10.62
C SER A 343 -12.78 5.11 -12.09
N TYR A 344 -13.83 4.67 -12.77
CA TYR A 344 -14.11 5.06 -14.15
C TYR A 344 -14.22 6.59 -14.30
N THR A 345 -14.92 7.25 -13.37
CA THR A 345 -15.09 8.71 -13.34
C THR A 345 -13.74 9.42 -13.33
N ARG A 346 -12.80 8.93 -12.51
CA ARG A 346 -11.44 9.47 -12.42
C ARG A 346 -10.63 9.18 -13.68
N GLU A 347 -10.71 7.96 -14.21
CA GLU A 347 -10.00 7.56 -15.43
C GLU A 347 -10.41 8.40 -16.65
N LYS A 348 -11.71 8.69 -16.77
CA LYS A 348 -12.25 9.52 -17.85
C LYS A 348 -12.04 11.02 -17.65
N GLY A 349 -11.46 11.45 -16.54
CA GLY A 349 -11.26 12.86 -16.22
C GLY A 349 -12.56 13.62 -16.00
N LEU A 350 -13.62 12.92 -15.55
CA LEU A 350 -14.87 13.58 -15.16
C LEU A 350 -14.67 14.40 -13.88
N LEU A 351 -15.49 15.44 -13.73
CA LEU A 351 -15.37 16.42 -12.64
C LEU A 351 -15.72 15.84 -11.26
N GLY A 352 -16.46 14.72 -11.22
CA GLY A 352 -16.87 14.09 -9.98
C GLY A 352 -18.06 13.15 -10.15
N TYR A 353 -18.74 12.85 -9.04
CA TYR A 353 -20.01 12.12 -9.04
C TYR A 353 -21.10 12.84 -8.24
N LYS A 354 -22.35 12.46 -8.51
CA LYS A 354 -23.54 12.88 -7.77
C LYS A 354 -24.45 11.68 -7.53
N VAL A 355 -24.92 11.53 -6.30
CA VAL A 355 -25.75 10.41 -5.87
C VAL A 355 -27.24 10.79 -5.93
N LEU A 356 -28.07 9.89 -6.45
CA LEU A 356 -29.52 9.88 -6.28
C LEU A 356 -29.95 8.57 -5.58
N GLN A 357 -30.42 8.59 -4.34
CA GLN A 357 -30.46 9.71 -3.39
C GLN A 357 -29.91 9.30 -2.04
N LEU A 358 -29.60 10.27 -1.18
CA LEU A 358 -28.91 10.04 0.09
C LEU A 358 -29.69 9.13 1.04
N SER A 359 -31.01 9.29 1.13
CA SER A 359 -31.88 8.51 2.00
C SER A 359 -31.92 7.03 1.66
N ASN A 360 -31.48 6.65 0.46
CA ASN A 360 -31.50 5.26 0.04
C ASN A 360 -30.26 4.49 0.49
N ASP A 361 -29.18 5.16 0.93
CA ASP A 361 -27.97 4.48 1.39
C ASP A 361 -28.21 3.69 2.68
N ASP A 362 -27.46 2.62 2.88
CA ASP A 362 -27.49 1.81 4.11
C ASP A 362 -26.33 2.23 5.01
N ASN A 363 -26.61 3.07 6.01
CA ASN A 363 -25.60 3.57 6.95
C ASN A 363 -24.39 4.22 6.26
N TRP A 364 -24.62 4.99 5.20
CA TRP A 364 -23.58 5.67 4.41
C TRP A 364 -22.55 4.74 3.75
N ALA A 365 -22.86 3.45 3.59
CA ALA A 365 -21.93 2.45 3.07
C ALA A 365 -21.49 2.78 1.64
N LEU A 366 -22.42 3.12 0.75
CA LEU A 366 -22.10 3.44 -0.64
C LEU A 366 -21.38 4.79 -0.74
N SER A 367 -21.81 5.80 0.02
CA SER A 367 -21.14 7.11 0.05
C SER A 367 -19.72 7.06 0.61
N THR A 368 -19.48 6.23 1.61
CA THR A 368 -18.14 5.98 2.14
C THR A 368 -17.27 5.27 1.10
N ALA A 369 -17.81 4.24 0.45
CA ALA A 369 -17.10 3.51 -0.61
C ALA A 369 -16.69 4.42 -1.78
N ALA A 370 -17.57 5.33 -2.18
CA ALA A 370 -17.30 6.32 -3.24
C ALA A 370 -16.19 7.33 -2.85
N GLN A 371 -16.02 7.62 -1.55
CA GLN A 371 -14.99 8.52 -1.06
C GLN A 371 -13.59 7.88 -0.98
N GLU A 372 -13.50 6.62 -0.55
CA GLU A 372 -12.24 5.92 -0.23
C GLU A 372 -11.33 5.74 -1.45
N GLU A 373 -11.88 5.47 -2.62
CA GLU A 373 -11.12 5.18 -3.84
C GLU A 373 -10.23 6.35 -4.30
N GLY A 374 -10.52 7.57 -3.82
CA GLY A 374 -9.69 8.74 -4.06
C GLY A 374 -8.40 8.82 -3.27
N LYS A 375 -8.23 8.04 -2.19
CA LYS A 375 -7.03 8.07 -1.35
C LYS A 375 -5.90 7.20 -1.90
N ASP A 376 -6.21 6.12 -2.60
CA ASP A 376 -5.21 5.11 -2.98
C ASP A 376 -4.55 5.35 -4.35
N GLN A 377 -5.26 5.94 -5.32
CA GLN A 377 -4.72 6.05 -6.69
C GLN A 377 -3.77 7.24 -6.92
N GLY A 378 -4.03 8.38 -6.25
CA GLY A 378 -3.27 9.62 -6.44
C GLY A 378 -1.86 9.57 -5.83
N ASN A 379 -1.75 9.00 -4.62
CA ASN A 379 -0.47 8.86 -3.94
C ASN A 379 0.42 7.84 -4.65
N ASN A 380 -0.13 6.74 -5.16
CA ASN A 380 0.67 5.67 -5.76
C ASN A 380 1.32 6.10 -7.09
N LYS A 381 0.60 6.78 -8.00
CA LYS A 381 1.20 7.23 -9.27
C LYS A 381 2.30 8.27 -9.07
N LEU A 382 2.09 9.23 -8.15
CA LEU A 382 3.10 10.24 -7.82
C LEU A 382 4.31 9.63 -7.11
N LEU A 383 4.09 8.69 -6.18
CA LEU A 383 5.17 7.93 -5.53
C LEU A 383 5.97 7.12 -6.55
N TRP A 384 5.31 6.44 -7.48
CA TRP A 384 6.00 5.70 -8.56
C TRP A 384 6.77 6.63 -9.50
N ALA A 385 6.24 7.79 -9.84
CA ALA A 385 6.95 8.78 -10.64
C ALA A 385 8.19 9.33 -9.91
N ILE A 386 8.09 9.65 -8.62
CA ILE A 386 9.22 10.07 -7.77
C ILE A 386 10.25 8.94 -7.63
N LEU A 387 9.80 7.70 -7.43
CA LEU A 387 10.66 6.53 -7.32
C LEU A 387 11.43 6.28 -8.63
N LEU A 388 10.77 6.35 -9.78
CA LEU A 388 11.40 6.15 -11.08
C LEU A 388 12.38 7.28 -11.42
N ALA A 389 12.01 8.54 -11.13
CA ALA A 389 12.88 9.69 -11.32
C ALA A 389 14.14 9.60 -10.43
N THR A 390 13.98 9.20 -9.16
CA THR A 390 15.11 9.02 -8.24
C THR A 390 16.01 7.87 -8.66
N ILE A 391 15.46 6.74 -9.13
CA ILE A 391 16.24 5.63 -9.70
C ILE A 391 17.04 6.10 -10.92
N ALA A 392 16.43 6.85 -11.84
CA ALA A 392 17.12 7.36 -13.03
C ALA A 392 18.30 8.28 -12.67
N VAL A 393 18.12 9.17 -11.68
CA VAL A 393 19.20 10.04 -11.18
C VAL A 393 20.32 9.23 -10.52
N VAL A 394 19.99 8.21 -9.73
CA VAL A 394 20.99 7.33 -9.10
C VAL A 394 21.78 6.56 -10.16
N ILE A 395 21.13 6.08 -11.22
CA ILE A 395 21.81 5.40 -12.34
C ILE A 395 22.77 6.37 -13.06
N LEU A 396 22.34 7.60 -13.32
CA LEU A 396 23.20 8.63 -13.91
C LEU A 396 24.38 8.98 -13.01
N LEU A 397 24.17 9.10 -11.71
CA LEU A 397 25.23 9.34 -10.72
C LEU A 397 26.20 8.16 -10.66
N LEU A 398 25.71 6.91 -10.63
CA LEU A 398 26.56 5.73 -10.65
C LEU A 398 27.35 5.60 -11.96
N GLY A 399 26.73 5.95 -13.10
CA GLY A 399 27.37 5.98 -14.42
C GLY A 399 28.49 7.03 -14.50
N THR A 400 28.24 8.22 -13.98
CA THR A 400 29.26 9.29 -13.91
C THR A 400 30.36 8.95 -12.90
N LEU A 401 30.03 8.35 -11.76
CA LEU A 401 31.00 7.86 -10.76
C LEU A 401 31.88 6.75 -11.36
N THR A 402 31.29 5.76 -12.03
CA THR A 402 32.05 4.69 -12.69
C THR A 402 32.89 5.23 -13.84
N TRP A 403 32.40 6.19 -14.63
CA TRP A 403 33.22 6.86 -15.64
C TRP A 403 34.38 7.64 -15.01
N TYR A 404 34.12 8.36 -13.91
CA TYR A 404 35.14 9.10 -13.17
C TYR A 404 36.19 8.17 -12.56
N PHE A 405 35.77 7.08 -11.92
CA PHE A 405 36.67 6.05 -11.39
C PHE A 405 37.40 5.33 -12.50
N ARG A 406 36.78 5.02 -13.65
CA ARG A 406 37.49 4.48 -14.84
C ARG A 406 38.53 5.46 -15.35
N ARG A 407 38.25 6.77 -15.34
CA ARG A 407 39.19 7.81 -15.73
C ARG A 407 40.35 7.96 -14.74
N ILE A 408 40.08 7.86 -13.43
CA ILE A 408 41.12 7.80 -12.39
C ILE A 408 41.94 6.53 -12.52
N LEU A 409 41.30 5.36 -12.65
CA LEU A 409 41.93 4.06 -12.86
C LEU A 409 42.72 4.01 -14.17
N PHE A 410 42.33 4.75 -15.21
CA PHE A 410 43.10 4.87 -16.44
C PHE A 410 44.35 5.72 -16.22
N LYS A 411 44.25 6.84 -15.48
CA LYS A 411 45.42 7.63 -15.07
C LYS A 411 46.34 6.84 -14.13
N TRP A 412 45.77 6.08 -13.20
CA TRP A 412 46.48 5.16 -12.33
C TRP A 412 47.08 4.02 -13.11
N LYS A 413 46.40 3.43 -14.10
CA LYS A 413 46.99 2.42 -15.00
C LYS A 413 48.19 2.99 -15.72
N VAL A 414 48.13 4.20 -16.29
CA VAL A 414 49.29 4.84 -16.93
C VAL A 414 50.44 5.08 -15.95
N LEU A 415 50.15 5.50 -14.70
CA LEU A 415 51.15 5.67 -13.64
C LEU A 415 51.70 4.32 -13.15
N VAL A 416 50.84 3.31 -13.05
CA VAL A 416 51.13 1.95 -12.60
C VAL A 416 51.88 1.19 -13.68
N THR A 417 51.65 1.38 -14.98
CA THR A 417 52.49 0.82 -16.05
C THR A 417 53.89 1.40 -15.97
N ARG A 418 54.03 2.70 -15.64
CA ARG A 418 55.33 3.32 -15.35
C ARG A 418 55.99 2.77 -14.08
N ILE A 419 55.22 2.40 -13.06
CA ILE A 419 55.73 1.82 -11.79
C ILE A 419 55.96 0.30 -11.91
N ILE A 420 55.21 -0.43 -12.75
CA ILE A 420 55.33 -1.87 -13.01
C ILE A 420 56.54 -2.15 -13.90
N ALA A 421 56.85 -1.28 -14.87
CA ALA A 421 58.14 -1.33 -15.56
C ALA A 421 59.34 -1.14 -14.59
N ILE A 422 59.12 -0.48 -13.45
CA ILE A 422 60.10 -0.32 -12.36
C ILE A 422 60.04 -1.49 -11.35
N ARG A 423 58.98 -2.31 -11.39
CA ARG A 423 58.68 -3.36 -10.40
C ARG A 423 58.47 -4.74 -11.02
N GLU A 424 59.04 -4.98 -12.21
CA GLU A 424 59.21 -6.32 -12.80
C GLU A 424 60.40 -7.07 -12.16
N LYS A 425 60.54 -6.91 -10.84
CA LYS A 425 61.54 -7.58 -10.01
C LYS A 425 60.93 -7.96 -8.66
N SER A 426 59.95 -8.87 -8.66
CA SER A 426 59.68 -9.83 -7.57
C SER A 426 58.29 -10.51 -7.73
N GLN A 427 58.28 -11.82 -7.52
CA GLN A 427 57.34 -12.87 -7.94
C GLN A 427 56.23 -13.20 -6.89
N TYR A 428 55.15 -13.90 -7.31
CA TYR A 428 54.46 -15.09 -6.70
C TYR A 428 52.91 -15.17 -6.98
N PRO A 429 52.36 -16.29 -7.52
CA PRO A 429 50.93 -16.44 -7.91
C PRO A 429 50.11 -17.47 -7.09
N ASN A 430 48.78 -17.29 -7.03
CA ASN A 430 47.69 -18.27 -6.71
C ASN A 430 46.86 -18.07 -5.41
N LEU A 431 45.87 -17.17 -5.45
CA LEU A 431 44.69 -17.21 -4.57
C LEU A 431 43.45 -16.66 -5.31
N LYS A 432 42.26 -17.29 -5.19
CA LYS A 432 41.01 -16.83 -5.83
C LYS A 432 39.99 -16.41 -4.75
N ALA A 433 39.56 -15.15 -4.81
CA ALA A 433 38.60 -14.56 -3.87
C ALA A 433 37.21 -14.46 -4.50
N PHE A 434 36.16 -14.72 -3.71
CA PHE A 434 34.76 -14.52 -4.11
C PHE A 434 34.30 -13.10 -3.74
N GLY A 435 33.51 -12.49 -4.63
CA GLY A 435 33.03 -11.12 -4.46
C GLY A 435 31.75 -11.06 -3.63
N PHE A 436 31.49 -9.88 -3.04
CA PHE A 436 30.24 -9.58 -2.35
C PHE A 436 28.99 -9.88 -3.20
N THR A 437 29.10 -9.71 -4.52
CA THR A 437 28.04 -9.98 -5.50
C THR A 437 27.65 -11.45 -5.57
N ASP A 438 28.62 -12.35 -5.45
CA ASP A 438 28.38 -13.80 -5.50
C ASP A 438 27.60 -14.24 -4.25
N ILE A 439 27.97 -13.69 -3.10
CA ILE A 439 27.33 -13.95 -1.80
C ILE A 439 25.91 -13.35 -1.75
N LYS A 440 25.74 -12.11 -2.24
CA LYS A 440 24.45 -11.41 -2.32
C LYS A 440 23.46 -12.15 -3.22
N THR A 441 23.93 -12.72 -4.31
CA THR A 441 23.09 -13.51 -5.22
C THR A 441 22.62 -14.79 -4.54
N ALA A 442 23.52 -15.45 -3.82
CA ALA A 442 23.25 -16.72 -3.20
C ALA A 442 22.32 -16.61 -1.98
N THR A 443 22.42 -15.53 -1.18
CA THR A 443 21.51 -15.27 -0.03
C THR A 443 20.13 -14.74 -0.46
N SER A 444 19.87 -14.67 -1.77
CA SER A 444 18.73 -13.97 -2.36
C SER A 444 18.62 -12.53 -1.85
N ASN A 445 19.77 -11.85 -1.87
CA ASN A 445 19.98 -10.50 -1.37
C ASN A 445 19.67 -10.34 0.13
N PHE A 446 20.07 -11.32 0.95
CA PHE A 446 19.88 -11.31 2.40
C PHE A 446 18.39 -11.14 2.80
N SER A 447 17.50 -11.95 2.20
CA SER A 447 16.05 -11.87 2.43
C SER A 447 15.66 -12.28 3.87
N HIS A 448 14.53 -11.78 4.39
CA HIS A 448 14.09 -12.14 5.75
C HIS A 448 13.62 -13.60 5.88
N GLU A 449 13.14 -14.22 4.80
CA GLU A 449 12.81 -15.66 4.75
C GLU A 449 14.06 -16.54 4.80
N ASN A 450 15.18 -15.97 4.37
CA ASN A 450 16.49 -16.53 4.57
C ASN A 450 17.10 -16.10 5.91
N LYS A 451 16.56 -15.09 6.62
CA LYS A 451 17.08 -14.63 7.91
C LYS A 451 16.68 -15.60 9.01
N LEU A 452 17.67 -16.10 9.72
CA LEU A 452 17.51 -17.14 10.74
C LEU A 452 17.49 -16.56 12.17
N GLY A 453 18.09 -15.38 12.39
CA GLY A 453 18.13 -14.72 13.69
C GLY A 453 19.09 -13.53 13.73
N GLU A 454 19.14 -12.83 14.88
CA GLU A 454 20.04 -11.68 15.13
C GLU A 454 20.48 -11.63 16.61
N GLY A 455 21.78 -11.48 16.85
CA GLY A 455 22.38 -11.37 18.19
C GLY A 455 23.35 -10.18 18.29
N GLY A 456 24.18 -10.13 19.35
CA GLY A 456 25.11 -9.00 19.62
C GLY A 456 26.18 -8.72 18.55
N PHE A 457 26.23 -9.54 17.49
CA PHE A 457 27.14 -9.44 16.36
C PHE A 457 26.44 -9.38 14.99
N GLY A 458 25.11 -9.15 14.94
CA GLY A 458 24.36 -8.88 13.70
C GLY A 458 23.49 -10.04 13.16
N PRO A 459 22.77 -9.83 12.04
CA PRO A 459 21.81 -10.79 11.48
C PRO A 459 22.46 -11.90 10.63
N VAL A 460 21.83 -13.09 10.61
CA VAL A 460 22.32 -14.30 9.91
C VAL A 460 21.34 -14.78 8.84
N TYR A 461 21.82 -15.17 7.64
CA TYR A 461 21.00 -15.53 6.48
C TYR A 461 21.36 -16.88 5.83
N LYS A 462 20.38 -17.62 5.26
CA LYS A 462 20.53 -18.87 4.47
C LYS A 462 20.63 -18.62 2.95
N VAL A 463 21.23 -19.55 2.21
CA VAL A 463 21.61 -19.44 0.78
C VAL A 463 21.25 -20.71 0.00
N LEU A 464 20.83 -20.63 -1.28
CA LEU A 464 20.63 -21.78 -2.17
C LEU A 464 21.42 -21.62 -3.50
N CYS A 465 22.25 -22.60 -3.87
CA CYS A 465 23.11 -22.55 -5.07
C CYS A 465 22.87 -23.75 -6.01
N SER A 466 22.78 -23.50 -7.33
CA SER A 466 22.19 -24.39 -8.36
C SER A 466 22.99 -25.65 -8.75
N CYS A 467 23.98 -26.06 -7.98
CA CYS A 467 24.61 -27.36 -8.17
C CYS A 467 24.56 -28.06 -6.81
N SER A 468 23.55 -28.92 -6.65
CA SER A 468 23.34 -29.80 -5.49
C SER A 468 23.08 -29.07 -4.17
N SER A 469 21.81 -29.02 -3.78
CA SER A 469 21.24 -28.78 -2.43
C SER A 469 22.22 -28.62 -1.25
N LEU A 470 22.88 -27.46 -1.10
CA LEU A 470 23.71 -27.11 0.07
C LEU A 470 23.43 -25.67 0.53
N TYR A 471 23.19 -25.48 1.84
CA TYR A 471 22.91 -24.17 2.46
C TYR A 471 24.18 -23.58 3.11
N CYS A 472 24.48 -22.29 2.88
CA CYS A 472 25.57 -21.53 3.51
C CYS A 472 25.06 -20.31 4.31
N TYR A 473 25.81 -19.86 5.33
CA TYR A 473 25.44 -18.82 6.32
C TYR A 473 26.35 -17.59 6.25
N VAL A 474 25.81 -16.38 6.38
CA VAL A 474 26.59 -15.11 6.35
C VAL A 474 26.28 -14.24 7.58
N VAL A 475 27.31 -13.71 8.23
CA VAL A 475 27.22 -12.80 9.41
C VAL A 475 27.97 -11.49 9.14
N SER A 476 27.43 -10.35 9.58
CA SER A 476 28.01 -9.01 9.38
C SER A 476 28.86 -8.57 10.59
N TYR A 477 30.20 -8.62 10.51
CA TYR A 477 31.11 -8.36 11.65
C TYR A 477 31.97 -7.08 11.48
N THR A 478 31.76 -6.05 12.31
CA THR A 478 32.55 -4.80 12.31
C THR A 478 33.50 -4.58 13.50
N ARG A 479 33.64 -5.50 14.48
CA ARG A 479 34.52 -5.30 15.67
C ARG A 479 35.60 -6.36 15.95
N ILE A 480 35.80 -7.36 15.08
CA ILE A 480 36.91 -8.34 15.14
C ILE A 480 38.04 -7.92 14.19
N GLN A 481 38.52 -6.67 14.26
CA GLN A 481 39.71 -6.21 13.51
C GLN A 481 40.94 -6.01 14.40
N SER A 482 40.75 -5.90 15.72
CA SER A 482 41.85 -5.74 16.69
C SER A 482 42.37 -7.07 17.24
N PHE A 483 41.49 -8.08 17.39
CA PHE A 483 41.83 -9.36 18.03
C PHE A 483 42.51 -10.35 17.06
N THR A 484 42.08 -10.41 15.81
CA THR A 484 42.66 -11.23 14.73
C THR A 484 44.10 -10.85 14.41
N ARG A 485 44.54 -9.61 14.69
CA ARG A 485 45.90 -9.15 14.36
C ARG A 485 47.03 -9.80 15.15
N LYS A 486 46.75 -10.49 16.27
CA LYS A 486 47.79 -11.16 17.09
C LYS A 486 47.77 -12.69 17.06
N ILE A 487 46.69 -13.31 16.60
CA ILE A 487 46.62 -14.76 16.34
C ILE A 487 46.85 -15.07 14.84
N VAL A 488 46.68 -14.08 13.96
CA VAL A 488 46.91 -14.20 12.51
C VAL A 488 48.24 -13.57 12.12
N ASP A 489 49.34 -14.16 12.57
CA ASP A 489 50.54 -14.24 11.70
C ASP A 489 50.70 -15.66 11.12
N ILE A 490 49.79 -16.56 11.47
CA ILE A 490 49.58 -17.82 10.78
C ILE A 490 48.77 -17.52 9.51
N LYS A 491 49.45 -17.40 8.37
CA LYS A 491 48.82 -17.27 7.05
C LYS A 491 48.14 -18.57 6.64
N ARG A 492 46.94 -18.84 7.16
CA ARG A 492 46.04 -19.86 6.62
C ARG A 492 44.60 -19.39 6.56
N ASN A 493 43.97 -19.68 5.42
CA ASN A 493 42.54 -19.53 5.22
C ASN A 493 41.84 -20.69 5.92
N VAL A 494 41.33 -20.44 7.13
CA VAL A 494 40.49 -21.41 7.84
C VAL A 494 39.05 -21.26 7.34
N TYR A 495 38.55 -22.31 6.68
CA TYR A 495 37.18 -22.39 6.21
C TYR A 495 36.29 -22.90 7.35
N VAL A 496 35.57 -21.98 7.97
CA VAL A 496 34.56 -22.29 9.00
C VAL A 496 33.26 -22.64 8.30
N ASP A 497 32.91 -23.92 8.30
CA ASP A 497 31.58 -24.36 7.88
C ASP A 497 30.59 -24.08 9.03
N LEU A 498 29.90 -22.94 8.93
CA LEU A 498 28.94 -22.44 9.93
C LEU A 498 27.68 -23.33 10.05
N ASN A 499 27.56 -24.38 9.23
CA ASN A 499 26.43 -25.30 9.25
C ASN A 499 26.64 -26.56 10.12
N CYS A 500 27.69 -26.57 10.94
CA CYS A 500 28.02 -27.73 11.76
C CYS A 500 27.52 -27.57 13.20
N SER A 501 26.65 -28.49 13.64
CA SER A 501 26.17 -28.63 15.02
C SER A 501 27.31 -28.65 16.07
N GLY A 502 28.53 -28.99 15.67
CA GLY A 502 29.70 -29.00 16.54
C GLY A 502 30.19 -27.63 17.02
N TYR A 503 29.71 -26.50 16.49
CA TYR A 503 29.98 -25.15 17.02
C TYR A 503 28.94 -24.66 18.02
N VAL A 504 27.85 -25.43 18.18
CA VAL A 504 26.73 -25.12 19.06
C VAL A 504 27.01 -25.74 20.43
N PRO A 505 26.93 -24.96 21.52
CA PRO A 505 27.17 -25.49 22.86
C PRO A 505 26.12 -26.51 23.28
N PRO A 506 26.50 -27.53 24.07
CA PRO A 506 25.63 -28.64 24.45
C PRO A 506 24.35 -28.20 25.16
N GLU A 507 24.39 -27.17 26.02
CA GLU A 507 23.21 -26.70 26.73
C GLU A 507 22.15 -26.07 25.81
N TYR A 508 22.57 -25.47 24.70
CA TYR A 508 21.64 -24.99 23.68
C TYR A 508 21.06 -26.16 22.90
N VAL A 509 21.88 -27.12 22.48
CA VAL A 509 21.41 -28.31 21.74
C VAL A 509 20.46 -29.16 22.61
N LYS A 510 20.82 -29.39 23.88
CA LYS A 510 20.09 -30.29 24.79
C LYS A 510 18.87 -29.61 25.43
N ARG A 511 18.92 -28.31 25.71
CA ARG A 511 17.91 -27.62 26.55
C ARG A 511 17.40 -26.29 25.97
N GLY A 512 17.89 -25.87 24.79
CA GLY A 512 17.52 -24.58 24.18
C GLY A 512 18.01 -23.36 24.96
N ILE A 513 18.95 -23.54 25.89
CA ILE A 513 19.42 -22.45 26.76
C ILE A 513 20.43 -21.61 25.98
N TYR A 514 20.10 -20.33 25.78
CA TYR A 514 20.96 -19.35 25.14
C TYR A 514 21.59 -18.42 26.17
N SER A 515 22.91 -18.22 26.12
CA SER A 515 23.64 -17.36 27.04
C SER A 515 24.81 -16.66 26.34
N THR A 516 25.41 -15.66 27.00
CA THR A 516 26.64 -15.02 26.52
C THR A 516 27.85 -15.98 26.46
N LYS A 517 27.74 -17.18 27.05
CA LYS A 517 28.76 -18.25 26.98
C LYS A 517 28.61 -19.12 25.73
N TYR A 518 27.59 -18.88 24.91
CA TYR A 518 27.43 -19.52 23.60
C TYR A 518 28.58 -19.12 22.67
N ASP A 519 28.83 -17.82 22.52
CA ASP A 519 29.89 -17.28 21.67
C ASP A 519 31.28 -17.75 22.13
N VAL A 520 31.47 -17.93 23.45
CA VAL A 520 32.70 -18.49 24.03
C VAL A 520 32.94 -19.91 23.56
N TYR A 521 31.91 -20.77 23.58
CA TYR A 521 32.02 -22.15 23.12
C TYR A 521 32.36 -22.22 21.63
N SER A 522 31.63 -21.48 20.79
CA SER A 522 31.89 -21.46 19.34
C SER A 522 33.30 -20.94 19.04
N PHE A 523 33.79 -19.96 19.79
CA PHE A 523 35.16 -19.46 19.67
C PHE A 523 36.20 -20.53 20.01
N GLY A 524 35.98 -21.32 21.07
CA GLY A 524 36.88 -22.41 21.46
C GLY A 524 37.02 -23.49 20.38
N VAL A 525 35.89 -23.93 19.81
CA VAL A 525 35.89 -24.92 18.72
C VAL A 525 36.65 -24.39 17.50
N LEU A 526 36.44 -23.12 17.15
CA LEU A 526 37.13 -22.47 16.05
C LEU A 526 38.64 -22.41 16.29
N LEU A 527 39.05 -22.05 17.50
CA LEU A 527 40.47 -21.98 17.86
C LEU A 527 41.14 -23.36 17.76
N LEU A 528 40.48 -24.44 18.22
CA LEU A 528 40.98 -25.81 18.05
C LEU A 528 41.13 -26.20 16.58
N GLN A 529 40.16 -25.83 15.74
CA GLN A 529 40.23 -26.05 14.30
C GLN A 529 41.39 -25.28 13.66
N ILE A 530 41.64 -24.03 14.07
CA ILE A 530 42.74 -23.21 13.52
C ILE A 530 44.10 -23.84 13.84
N ILE A 531 44.35 -24.20 15.10
CA ILE A 531 45.68 -24.68 15.52
C ILE A 531 46.00 -26.10 15.02
N SER A 532 44.97 -26.92 14.82
CA SER A 532 45.14 -28.29 14.31
C SER A 532 45.05 -28.43 12.80
N GLY A 533 44.41 -27.46 12.12
CA GLY A 533 44.02 -27.59 10.72
C GLY A 533 42.96 -28.69 10.48
N LYS A 534 42.43 -29.31 11.54
CA LYS A 534 41.48 -30.42 11.48
C LYS A 534 40.05 -29.89 11.36
N LYS A 535 39.20 -30.63 10.64
CA LYS A 535 37.77 -30.30 10.45
C LYS A 535 36.94 -30.78 11.64
N ASN A 536 36.05 -29.93 12.17
CA ASN A 536 35.17 -30.31 13.28
C ASN A 536 34.16 -31.43 12.93
N THR A 537 33.90 -31.68 11.64
CA THR A 537 32.93 -32.68 11.16
C THR A 537 33.48 -34.10 11.03
N CYS A 538 34.78 -34.30 11.22
CA CYS A 538 35.39 -35.62 11.07
C CYS A 538 35.70 -36.23 12.45
N LEU A 539 35.74 -37.57 12.49
CA LEU A 539 36.24 -38.32 13.63
C LEU A 539 37.74 -38.60 13.43
N TYR A 540 38.46 -38.69 14.54
CA TYR A 540 39.91 -38.77 14.64
C TYR A 540 40.32 -39.85 15.64
N GLY A 541 41.63 -40.11 15.70
CA GLY A 541 42.23 -41.12 16.56
C GLY A 541 42.37 -42.48 15.86
N PRO A 542 43.00 -43.46 16.51
CA PRO A 542 43.37 -44.74 15.89
C PRO A 542 42.16 -45.50 15.33
N ASP A 543 41.02 -45.40 16.01
CA ASP A 543 39.78 -46.10 15.66
C ASP A 543 38.77 -45.20 14.92
N ASN A 544 39.16 -43.97 14.54
CA ASN A 544 38.27 -42.96 13.94
C ASN A 544 36.96 -42.74 14.71
N ASN A 545 37.02 -42.69 16.05
CA ASN A 545 35.85 -42.60 16.92
C ASN A 545 35.79 -41.32 17.78
N LEU A 546 36.86 -40.51 17.82
CA LEU A 546 36.91 -39.31 18.65
C LEU A 546 36.55 -38.08 17.84
N ASN A 547 35.63 -37.25 18.33
CA ASN A 547 35.40 -35.95 17.70
C ASN A 547 36.58 -34.99 17.95
N LEU A 548 36.59 -33.83 17.27
CA LEU A 548 37.71 -32.88 17.33
C LEU A 548 38.04 -32.44 18.77
N LEU A 549 37.02 -32.22 19.61
CA LEU A 549 37.18 -31.76 20.99
C LEU A 549 37.75 -32.87 21.88
N GLU A 550 37.26 -34.11 21.70
CA GLU A 550 37.77 -35.28 22.41
C GLU A 550 39.22 -35.59 22.03
N CYS A 551 39.54 -35.55 20.73
CA CYS A 551 40.90 -35.74 20.24
C CYS A 551 41.85 -34.67 20.80
N ALA A 552 41.41 -33.42 20.89
CA ALA A 552 42.17 -32.35 21.53
C ALA A 552 42.40 -32.64 23.02
N TYR A 553 41.36 -33.00 23.76
CA TYR A 553 41.45 -33.23 25.20
C TYR A 553 42.36 -34.42 25.55
N GLU A 554 42.22 -35.56 24.87
CA GLU A 554 43.05 -36.75 25.14
C GLU A 554 44.54 -36.49 24.84
N LEU A 555 44.85 -35.86 23.70
CA LEU A 555 46.25 -35.51 23.37
C LEU A 555 46.83 -34.46 24.31
N TRP A 556 46.01 -33.52 24.81
CA TRP A 556 46.44 -32.56 25.83
C TRP A 556 46.71 -33.23 27.19
N LYS A 557 45.82 -34.12 27.63
CA LYS A 557 45.95 -34.87 28.90
C LYS A 557 47.19 -35.76 28.92
N ASP A 558 47.50 -36.42 27.80
CA ASP A 558 48.66 -37.31 27.66
C ASP A 558 50.00 -36.56 27.44
N GLY A 559 49.98 -35.22 27.44
CA GLY A 559 51.18 -34.40 27.19
C GLY A 559 51.65 -34.41 25.72
N LYS A 560 50.78 -34.88 24.80
CA LYS A 560 51.06 -35.06 23.36
C LYS A 560 50.42 -33.99 22.48
N SER A 561 50.11 -32.82 23.04
CA SER A 561 49.45 -31.71 22.32
C SER A 561 50.12 -31.29 21.01
N MET A 562 51.44 -31.46 20.85
CA MET A 562 52.11 -31.15 19.58
C MET A 562 51.66 -32.05 18.43
N GLU A 563 51.20 -33.29 18.70
CA GLU A 563 50.62 -34.18 17.70
C GLU A 563 49.23 -33.70 17.22
N PHE A 564 48.58 -32.83 17.99
CA PHE A 564 47.32 -32.23 17.60
C PHE A 564 47.50 -31.08 16.59
N MET A 565 48.67 -30.44 16.59
CA MET A 565 48.95 -29.22 15.81
C MET A 565 49.16 -29.52 14.32
N ASP A 566 48.80 -28.56 13.47
CA ASP A 566 48.99 -28.69 12.03
C ASP A 566 50.51 -28.70 11.69
N PRO A 567 51.03 -29.74 11.02
CA PRO A 567 52.46 -29.87 10.72
C PRO A 567 53.04 -28.75 9.83
N LEU A 568 52.19 -28.00 9.14
CA LEU A 568 52.58 -26.89 8.26
C LEU A 568 52.63 -25.54 8.99
N MET A 569 52.46 -25.52 10.32
CA MET A 569 52.72 -24.35 11.17
C MET A 569 54.22 -24.22 11.42
N ASP A 570 54.92 -23.46 10.58
CA ASP A 570 56.38 -23.35 10.56
C ASP A 570 56.93 -22.38 11.62
N ASP A 571 56.68 -22.66 12.90
CA ASP A 571 57.21 -21.85 14.02
C ASP A 571 57.61 -22.73 15.21
N THR A 572 58.75 -23.40 15.08
CA THR A 572 59.40 -24.17 16.17
C THR A 572 59.75 -23.31 17.39
N ASN A 573 59.83 -21.98 17.26
CA ASN A 573 60.05 -21.03 18.38
C ASN A 573 58.77 -20.65 19.15
N SER A 574 57.60 -21.18 18.79
CA SER A 574 56.31 -20.78 19.36
C SER A 574 55.51 -21.91 20.03
N ALA A 575 56.08 -23.11 20.19
CA ALA A 575 55.38 -24.29 20.71
C ALA A 575 54.59 -24.00 22.00
N CYS A 576 55.19 -23.28 22.96
CA CYS A 576 54.52 -22.88 24.20
C CYS A 576 53.26 -22.01 23.99
N LYS A 577 53.22 -21.18 22.95
CA LYS A 577 52.06 -20.35 22.60
C LYS A 577 50.94 -21.20 22.01
N LEU A 578 51.27 -22.18 21.17
CA LEU A 578 50.30 -23.11 20.59
C LEU A 578 49.69 -24.03 21.67
N MET A 579 50.53 -24.52 22.59
CA MET A 579 50.09 -25.25 23.78
C MET A 579 49.09 -24.44 24.61
N ARG A 580 49.40 -23.16 24.83
CA ARG A 580 48.55 -22.24 25.58
C ARG A 580 47.23 -21.97 24.84
N CYS A 581 47.27 -21.78 23.52
CA CYS A 581 46.07 -21.64 22.70
C CYS A 581 45.17 -22.89 22.80
N MET A 582 45.75 -24.09 22.78
CA MET A 582 45.00 -25.33 22.95
C MET A 582 44.33 -25.42 24.32
N GLN A 583 45.07 -25.10 25.39
CA GLN A 583 44.53 -25.12 26.75
C GLN A 583 43.39 -24.10 26.93
N VAL A 584 43.54 -22.87 26.43
CA VAL A 584 42.47 -21.86 26.48
C VAL A 584 41.27 -22.29 25.64
N ALA A 585 41.49 -22.89 24.47
CA ALA A 585 40.40 -23.40 23.64
C ALA A 585 39.60 -24.51 24.34
N LEU A 586 40.29 -25.41 25.07
CA LEU A 586 39.66 -26.42 25.90
C LEU A 586 38.90 -25.82 27.09
N LEU A 587 39.32 -24.69 27.67
CA LEU A 587 38.50 -23.97 28.66
C LEU A 587 37.23 -23.37 28.05
N CYS A 588 37.28 -22.93 26.80
CA CYS A 588 36.12 -22.36 26.12
C CYS A 588 35.04 -23.40 25.79
N VAL A 589 35.41 -24.66 25.54
CA VAL A 589 34.48 -25.72 25.10
C VAL A 589 33.99 -26.65 26.22
N GLN A 590 34.10 -26.24 27.49
CA GLN A 590 33.63 -26.99 28.65
C GLN A 590 32.14 -27.32 28.56
N GLU A 591 31.71 -28.47 29.11
CA GLU A 591 30.29 -28.85 29.02
C GLU A 591 29.38 -27.89 29.77
N LYS A 592 29.68 -27.65 31.05
CA LYS A 592 28.94 -26.68 31.85
C LYS A 592 29.34 -25.29 31.41
N TRP A 593 28.35 -24.48 31.06
CA TRP A 593 28.56 -23.12 30.56
C TRP A 593 29.11 -22.20 31.65
N GLU A 594 28.89 -22.51 32.93
CA GLU A 594 29.43 -21.81 34.10
C GLU A 594 30.95 -22.01 34.25
N ASP A 595 31.47 -23.16 33.83
CA ASP A 595 32.91 -23.47 33.86
C ASP A 595 33.68 -22.80 32.71
N ARG A 596 32.98 -22.26 31.71
CA ARG A 596 33.61 -21.53 30.60
C ARG A 596 34.02 -20.13 31.05
N PRO A 597 35.20 -19.62 30.65
CA PRO A 597 35.60 -18.24 30.92
C PRO A 597 34.70 -17.25 30.17
N SER A 598 34.75 -15.97 30.54
CA SER A 598 34.24 -14.88 29.72
C SER A 598 35.21 -14.58 28.57
N MET A 599 34.73 -13.99 27.47
CA MET A 599 35.62 -13.60 26.37
C MET A 599 36.73 -12.61 26.79
N LEU A 600 36.52 -11.86 27.88
CA LEU A 600 37.53 -10.96 28.44
C LEU A 600 38.66 -11.74 29.12
N GLU A 601 38.32 -12.78 29.88
CA GLU A 601 39.30 -13.69 30.50
C GLU A 601 40.06 -14.48 29.42
N VAL A 602 39.37 -14.94 28.37
CA VAL A 602 40.00 -15.57 27.18
C VAL A 602 41.03 -14.64 26.54
N TYR A 603 40.68 -13.36 26.36
CA TYR A 603 41.60 -12.36 25.83
C TYR A 603 42.84 -12.19 26.72
N SER A 604 42.67 -12.15 28.04
CA SER A 604 43.78 -12.01 28.99
C SER A 604 44.72 -13.21 28.94
N MET A 605 44.16 -14.43 29.03
CA MET A 605 44.92 -15.68 29.02
C MET A 605 45.74 -15.85 27.74
N LEU A 606 45.24 -15.41 26.58
CA LEU A 606 45.98 -15.49 25.32
C LEU A 606 47.05 -14.41 25.15
N LYS A 607 46.96 -13.30 25.90
CA LYS A 607 47.86 -12.15 25.76
C LYS A 607 49.10 -12.26 26.67
N ASN A 608 48.95 -12.80 27.88
CA ASN A 608 50.00 -12.85 28.89
C ASN A 608 50.64 -14.24 28.92
N GLU A 609 51.90 -14.37 28.49
CA GLU A 609 52.57 -15.69 28.37
C GLU A 609 52.94 -16.32 29.72
N THR A 610 53.00 -15.53 30.80
CA THR A 610 53.46 -15.93 32.14
C THR A 610 52.33 -16.18 33.16
N GLU A 611 51.08 -15.94 32.78
CA GLU A 611 49.92 -16.06 33.69
C GLU A 611 49.48 -17.52 33.79
N ASP A 612 49.26 -18.05 34.99
CA ASP A 612 48.92 -19.47 35.17
C ASP A 612 47.51 -19.74 34.63
N VAL A 613 47.36 -20.75 33.77
CA VAL A 613 46.11 -21.04 33.07
C VAL A 613 45.41 -22.21 33.76
N PRO A 614 44.11 -22.11 34.12
CA PRO A 614 43.37 -23.20 34.73
C PRO A 614 43.40 -24.47 33.87
N THR A 615 43.35 -25.63 34.52
CA THR A 615 43.28 -26.92 33.83
C THR A 615 41.85 -27.20 33.34
N PRO A 616 41.63 -27.45 32.04
CA PRO A 616 40.35 -27.89 31.50
C PRO A 616 39.80 -29.15 32.18
N LYS A 617 38.48 -29.21 32.40
CA LYS A 617 37.76 -30.43 32.80
C LYS A 617 37.26 -31.19 31.55
N ARG A 618 36.87 -32.46 31.70
CA ARG A 618 36.41 -33.34 30.59
C ARG A 618 35.11 -32.81 29.93
N HIS A 619 34.95 -33.08 28.62
CA HIS A 619 33.89 -32.51 27.75
C HIS A 619 32.66 -33.42 27.48
N ALA A 620 31.59 -32.79 26.98
CA ALA A 620 30.19 -33.22 26.84
C ALA A 620 29.73 -34.30 25.86
N PHE A 621 30.62 -34.85 25.04
CA PHE A 621 30.19 -35.67 23.91
C PHE A 621 31.05 -36.92 23.76
N SER A 622 31.29 -37.61 24.88
CA SER A 622 31.80 -38.98 24.85
C SER A 622 30.64 -39.97 24.87
N THR A 623 30.50 -40.71 23.78
CA THR A 623 29.54 -41.83 23.63
C THR A 623 30.05 -43.13 24.26
N ARG A 624 31.15 -43.11 25.03
CA ARG A 624 31.52 -44.24 25.89
C ARG A 624 30.81 -44.07 27.23
N ASN A 625 29.80 -44.91 27.44
CA ASN A 625 29.00 -45.05 28.65
C ASN A 625 29.77 -44.66 29.93
N ASP A 626 29.32 -43.60 30.60
CA ASP A 626 29.51 -43.44 32.06
C ASP A 626 28.59 -44.43 32.81
N MET A 627 28.61 -45.72 32.41
CA MET A 627 28.05 -46.81 33.20
C MET A 627 29.14 -47.68 33.85
N ASP A 628 30.43 -47.43 33.56
CA ASP A 628 31.53 -48.27 34.03
C ASP A 628 32.57 -47.58 34.95
N GLU A 629 32.52 -46.25 35.17
CA GLU A 629 33.44 -45.57 36.11
C GLU A 629 32.84 -45.21 37.48
N GLU A 630 31.51 -45.13 37.65
CA GLU A 630 30.91 -44.90 38.98
C GLU A 630 30.63 -46.21 39.76
N ASN A 631 30.67 -47.37 39.09
CA ASN A 631 30.59 -48.69 39.72
C ASN A 631 31.93 -49.21 40.28
N ASN A 632 33.06 -48.52 40.06
CA ASN A 632 34.39 -48.99 40.50
C ASN A 632 35.12 -48.07 41.47
N LEU A 633 34.53 -46.96 41.91
CA LEU A 633 35.18 -46.08 42.89
C LEU A 633 34.20 -45.38 43.84
N LYS A 634 33.36 -46.17 44.52
CA LYS A 634 33.06 -46.08 45.97
C LYS A 634 31.86 -46.95 46.36
N SER A 635 31.99 -48.24 46.12
CA SER A 635 31.55 -49.28 47.07
C SER A 635 32.59 -49.46 48.19
N LYS A 636 33.19 -48.36 48.66
CA LYS A 636 34.00 -48.32 49.88
C LYS A 636 33.75 -47.02 50.62
N GLU A 637 33.25 -47.20 51.84
CA GLU A 637 33.17 -46.27 52.97
C GLU A 637 31.89 -45.42 53.08
N GLU A 638 30.82 -46.11 53.46
CA GLU A 638 30.16 -45.98 54.78
C GLU A 638 30.61 -44.80 55.67
N ILE A 639 29.64 -43.93 56.07
CA ILE A 639 29.31 -43.47 57.45
C ILE A 639 28.63 -42.07 57.43
N CYS A 640 27.38 -42.01 57.94
CA CYS A 640 26.63 -40.97 58.70
C CYS A 640 26.71 -39.47 58.30
N SER A 641 25.77 -38.53 58.50
CA SER A 641 24.40 -38.35 59.05
C SER A 641 24.18 -36.80 58.99
N VAL A 642 23.03 -36.18 58.69
CA VAL A 642 21.93 -35.73 59.58
C VAL A 642 21.13 -34.68 58.78
N ASN A 643 19.81 -34.68 58.97
CA ASN A 643 18.78 -33.73 58.50
C ASN A 643 19.15 -32.24 58.59
N PHE A 644 18.47 -31.37 57.81
CA PHE A 644 17.63 -30.26 58.35
C PHE A 644 16.81 -29.59 57.24
N ALA A 645 15.53 -29.38 57.55
CA ALA A 645 14.53 -28.66 56.76
C ALA A 645 14.79 -27.14 56.70
N THR A 646 14.20 -26.42 55.74
CA THR A 646 13.08 -25.46 55.98
C THR A 646 12.85 -24.48 54.81
N MET A 647 11.59 -24.45 54.39
CA MET A 647 10.72 -23.42 53.79
C MET A 647 11.26 -22.07 53.26
N SER A 648 10.68 -21.76 52.10
CA SER A 648 10.32 -20.47 51.49
C SER A 648 9.94 -19.31 52.42
N GLN A 649 10.31 -18.09 52.01
CA GLN A 649 9.66 -16.85 52.45
C GLN A 649 9.22 -16.01 51.24
N VAL A 650 7.96 -15.57 51.30
CA VAL A 650 7.26 -14.62 50.43
C VAL A 650 7.24 -13.26 51.15
N MET A 651 7.58 -12.18 50.45
CA MET A 651 7.39 -10.77 50.90
C MET A 651 5.90 -10.36 50.84
N PRO A 652 5.42 -9.19 51.34
CA PRO A 652 6.09 -8.05 52.02
C PRO A 652 5.37 -7.51 53.29
N ARG A 653 6.07 -6.67 54.05
CA ARG A 653 5.58 -5.37 54.57
C ARG A 653 6.74 -4.47 54.93
#